data_AF-A0A1M3N5T4-F1
#
_entry.id   AF-A0A1M3N5T4-F1
#
_cell.length_a   1.000
_cell.length_b   1.000
_cell.length_c   1.000
_cell.angle_alpha   90.00
_cell.angle_beta   90.00
_cell.angle_gamma   90.00
#
_symmetry.space_group_name_H-M   'P 1'
#
loop_
_entity.id
_entity.type
_entity.pdbx_description
1 polymer ?
#
loop_
_entity_poly.entity_id
_entity_poly.type
_entity_poly.pdbx_seq_one_letter_code
_entity_poly.pdbx_strand_id
1 'polypeptide(L)'
;MLERATLDVLARAAEIGLPEAATVPAAAYDPFFRPVIKKRVRRALAAAATRTRKNAGDHVLRVAFLSIHPDALATLDLDDERAVIAAFDALAAPFLPPPPAPAPERGGGAYRAVAVDRGAPEDYVPPPRPKRKLWPVTTSLVATTLAAVLGVGGAVVAPSFIPTPYERFTHTPLGSALGEPLTDFVANGGQKGNAKARAAAREKLTSKKVEKQIGKEGAASLALVLDAVPAASRSKAATTDEAIGPLVVALNDLDRRLADARVPALLHAYANGRRSVWVTSYWVEQRADVMVDDQPFRVAWGRRIDDLNLADSALYKGEQEDWTIVSLSHMDEEFVEELLAPLAHQKPMAPDEYTAADQGARVDLARRATAVVTTELTTTTRVTAADAQQLQSAIASRNDALVGLAKSGYAISATSRIWLSPATVRGLTRAKGQGGYEAKLAGEALQTNDRMKLYAKPILPAIAELTKIEEEQFLGRLAEEKRLREERRAADEAYRAAEDARRAAAAARHRIALAAAIEAGALATDDEAEGDGAVVEEGAVVVTDDGDPADLAGLAGVGGIGVAAGGADRDLVDPAPGAPKLLYFSDSIRDRAIAAGELATLARDRSSPRLALWLLVRRATAMSARSRSESGATALVLGELFGQLGLGSWKKLGVDDAFLVSAAAALEKSPEEIRAAAARTYREIFGRPVPVLTRTVLR
;
A
#
# COMPACT_ATOMS: atom_id res chain seq x y z
N MET A 1 -33.56 12.32 25.00
CA MET A 1 -33.39 11.62 23.70
C MET A 1 -33.01 12.57 22.56
N LEU A 2 -33.82 13.60 22.26
CA LEU A 2 -33.53 14.55 21.16
C LEU A 2 -32.25 15.37 21.34
N GLU A 3 -31.89 15.71 22.58
CA GLU A 3 -30.67 16.42 22.92
C GLU A 3 -29.42 15.57 22.70
N ARG A 4 -29.43 14.34 23.24
CA ARG A 4 -28.41 13.32 22.97
C ARG A 4 -28.24 13.04 21.47
N ALA A 5 -29.34 13.00 20.70
CA ALA A 5 -29.30 12.84 19.25
C ALA A 5 -28.77 14.08 18.51
N THR A 6 -28.98 15.28 19.06
CA THR A 6 -28.42 16.53 18.51
C THR A 6 -26.91 16.57 18.74
N LEU A 7 -26.45 16.14 19.92
CA LEU A 7 -25.03 16.01 20.28
C LEU A 7 -24.33 14.95 19.43
N ASP A 8 -24.95 13.78 19.21
CA ASP A 8 -24.40 12.74 18.31
C ASP A 8 -24.24 13.23 16.87
N VAL A 9 -25.24 13.95 16.33
CA VAL A 9 -25.16 14.51 14.98
C VAL A 9 -24.10 15.61 14.88
N LEU A 10 -23.96 16.47 15.89
CA LEU A 10 -22.94 17.52 15.93
C LEU A 10 -21.52 16.94 16.07
N ALA A 11 -21.32 15.94 16.95
CA ALA A 11 -20.05 15.27 17.13
C ALA A 11 -19.57 14.60 15.83
N ARG A 12 -20.46 13.86 15.17
CA ARG A 12 -20.14 13.19 13.90
C ARG A 12 -19.99 14.15 12.72
N ALA A 13 -20.71 15.27 12.72
CA ALA A 13 -20.53 16.29 11.70
C ALA A 13 -19.20 17.06 11.88
N ALA A 14 -18.77 17.29 13.13
CA ALA A 14 -17.48 17.90 13.45
C ALA A 14 -16.29 17.05 12.96
N GLU A 15 -16.37 15.73 13.07
CA GLU A 15 -15.39 14.78 12.47
C GLU A 15 -15.31 14.89 10.94
N ILE A 16 -16.43 15.18 10.28
CA ILE A 16 -16.48 15.34 8.81
C ILE A 16 -16.00 16.74 8.39
N GLY A 17 -16.03 17.71 9.29
CA GLY A 17 -15.55 19.08 9.09
C GLY A 17 -16.40 19.96 8.17
N LEU A 18 -17.63 19.54 7.83
CA LEU A 18 -18.55 20.28 6.97
C LEU A 18 -19.92 20.44 7.65
N PRO A 19 -20.41 21.67 7.89
CA PRO A 19 -21.73 21.92 8.48
C PRO A 19 -22.90 21.27 7.71
N GLU A 20 -22.76 21.13 6.39
CA GLU A 20 -23.72 20.48 5.50
C GLU A 20 -23.78 18.95 5.69
N ALA A 21 -22.71 18.35 6.22
CA ALA A 21 -22.60 16.92 6.48
C ALA A 21 -23.44 16.46 7.67
N ALA A 22 -23.99 17.37 8.49
CA ALA A 22 -24.96 17.04 9.54
C ALA A 22 -26.21 16.30 9.04
N THR A 23 -26.47 16.33 7.72
CA THR A 23 -27.53 15.56 7.08
C THR A 23 -27.29 14.04 7.07
N VAL A 24 -26.01 13.62 7.08
CA VAL A 24 -25.60 12.20 7.01
C VAL A 24 -25.79 11.49 8.35
N PRO A 25 -25.28 12.00 9.50
CA PRO A 25 -25.55 11.40 10.81
C PRO A 25 -27.03 11.42 11.17
N ALA A 26 -27.76 12.49 10.78
CA ALA A 26 -29.19 12.59 11.03
C ALA A 26 -30.00 11.49 10.30
N ALA A 27 -29.48 10.89 9.23
CA ALA A 27 -30.16 9.81 8.51
C ALA A 27 -30.25 8.50 9.32
N ALA A 28 -29.42 8.32 10.36
CA ALA A 28 -29.48 7.16 11.24
C ALA A 28 -30.66 7.19 12.23
N TYR A 29 -31.30 8.35 12.41
CA TYR A 29 -32.43 8.53 13.31
C TYR A 29 -33.78 8.31 12.63
N ASP A 30 -34.82 8.05 13.41
CA ASP A 30 -36.19 7.84 12.91
C ASP A 30 -36.65 9.01 12.02
N PRO A 31 -37.23 8.75 10.82
CA PRO A 31 -37.76 9.76 9.91
C PRO A 31 -38.66 10.82 10.56
N PHE A 32 -39.42 10.48 11.61
CA PHE A 32 -40.30 11.41 12.33
C PHE A 32 -39.53 12.41 13.21
N PHE A 33 -38.36 12.03 13.76
CA PHE A 33 -37.53 12.91 14.60
C PHE A 33 -36.45 13.67 13.81
N ARG A 34 -36.13 13.23 12.57
CA ARG A 34 -35.13 13.88 11.70
C ARG A 34 -35.34 15.38 11.48
N PRO A 35 -36.55 15.89 11.19
CA PRO A 35 -36.74 17.32 10.96
C PRO A 35 -36.45 18.15 12.21
N VAL A 36 -36.77 17.61 13.39
CA VAL A 36 -36.56 18.26 14.69
C VAL A 36 -35.07 18.31 15.05
N ILE A 37 -34.36 17.20 14.84
CA ILE A 37 -32.90 17.11 15.04
C ILE A 37 -32.18 18.07 14.09
N LYS A 38 -32.50 18.05 12.79
CA LYS A 38 -31.93 18.97 11.80
C LYS A 38 -32.17 20.44 12.15
N LYS A 39 -33.37 20.78 12.64
CA LYS A 39 -33.70 22.14 13.08
C LYS A 39 -32.88 22.57 14.30
N ARG A 40 -32.64 21.66 15.26
CA ARG A 40 -31.80 21.91 16.44
C ARG A 40 -30.34 22.09 16.06
N VAL A 41 -29.79 21.23 15.20
CA VAL A 41 -28.40 21.34 14.70
C VAL A 41 -28.19 22.65 13.94
N ARG A 42 -29.10 23.05 13.05
CA ARG A 42 -29.01 24.35 12.35
C ARG A 42 -29.03 25.54 13.30
N ARG A 43 -29.84 25.49 14.36
CA ARG A 43 -29.88 26.53 15.40
C ARG A 43 -28.58 26.58 16.21
N ALA A 44 -28.02 25.42 16.54
CA ALA A 44 -26.74 25.29 17.24
C ALA A 44 -25.60 25.91 16.42
N LEU A 45 -25.54 25.59 15.13
CA LEU A 45 -24.56 26.11 14.19
C LEU A 45 -24.68 27.61 13.99
N ALA A 46 -25.90 28.13 13.82
CA ALA A 46 -26.13 29.56 13.70
C ALA A 46 -25.69 30.32 14.97
N ALA A 47 -25.99 29.77 16.16
CA ALA A 47 -25.55 30.36 17.41
C ALA A 47 -24.03 30.28 17.60
N ALA A 48 -23.40 29.16 17.25
CA ALA A 48 -21.95 28.97 17.32
C ALA A 48 -21.20 29.92 16.39
N ALA A 49 -21.65 30.08 15.14
CA ALA A 49 -21.06 30.99 14.17
C ALA A 49 -21.08 32.46 14.64
N THR A 50 -22.01 32.84 15.52
CA THR A 50 -22.04 34.19 16.13
C THR A 50 -21.19 34.34 17.40
N ARG A 51 -20.63 33.24 17.93
CA ARG A 51 -19.90 33.19 19.21
C ARG A 51 -18.39 33.04 19.07
N THR A 52 -17.89 32.76 17.86
CA THR A 52 -16.46 32.70 17.54
C THR A 52 -16.15 33.60 16.34
N ARG A 53 -14.94 34.15 16.30
CA ARG A 53 -14.39 34.90 15.15
C ARG A 53 -13.85 34.00 14.04
N LYS A 54 -13.79 32.69 14.28
CA LYS A 54 -13.26 31.68 13.35
C LYS A 54 -14.39 31.11 12.47
N ASN A 55 -14.19 31.15 11.15
CA ASN A 55 -15.18 30.70 10.16
C ASN A 55 -14.94 29.28 9.62
N ALA A 56 -13.97 28.55 10.17
CA ALA A 56 -13.70 27.17 9.77
C ALA A 56 -14.87 26.26 10.14
N GLY A 57 -15.37 25.48 9.18
CA GLY A 57 -16.60 24.69 9.34
C GLY A 57 -16.54 23.67 10.47
N ASP A 58 -15.40 23.00 10.64
CA ASP A 58 -15.12 22.07 11.72
C ASP A 58 -15.07 22.78 13.09
N HIS A 59 -14.45 23.96 13.16
CA HIS A 59 -14.40 24.77 14.39
C HIS A 59 -15.79 25.22 14.83
N VAL A 60 -16.60 25.75 13.91
CA VAL A 60 -17.99 26.15 14.19
C VAL A 60 -18.84 24.96 14.66
N LEU A 61 -18.59 23.77 14.12
CA LEU A 61 -19.24 22.53 14.53
C LEU A 61 -18.82 22.09 15.95
N ARG A 62 -17.53 22.18 16.31
CA ARG A 62 -17.03 21.89 17.66
C ARG A 62 -17.58 22.88 18.69
N VAL A 63 -17.61 24.18 18.36
CA VAL A 63 -18.23 25.21 19.21
C VAL A 63 -19.75 25.00 19.35
N ALA A 64 -20.42 24.56 18.29
CA ALA A 64 -21.84 24.20 18.34
C ALA A 64 -22.11 22.99 19.24
N PHE A 65 -21.24 21.97 19.23
CA PHE A 65 -21.31 20.83 20.13
C PHE A 65 -21.12 21.25 21.59
N LEU A 66 -20.03 21.98 21.88
CA LEU A 66 -19.70 22.45 23.22
C LEU A 66 -20.77 23.41 23.78
N SER A 67 -21.41 24.21 22.92
CA SER A 67 -22.46 25.15 23.34
C SER A 67 -23.76 24.49 23.82
N ILE A 68 -23.98 23.20 23.53
CA ILE A 68 -25.17 22.46 24.02
C ILE A 68 -24.80 21.29 24.92
N HIS A 69 -23.50 20.96 25.05
CA HIS A 69 -23.04 19.92 25.96
C HIS A 69 -23.11 20.41 27.42
N PRO A 70 -23.79 19.69 28.33
CA PRO A 70 -24.02 20.16 29.70
C PRO A 70 -22.72 20.33 30.51
N ASP A 71 -21.72 19.52 30.21
CA ASP A 71 -20.42 19.52 30.92
C ASP A 71 -19.35 20.40 30.26
N ALA A 72 -19.73 21.23 29.28
CA ALA A 72 -18.78 22.16 28.65
C ALA A 72 -18.43 23.31 29.60
N LEU A 73 -17.13 23.65 29.65
CA LEU A 73 -16.62 24.75 30.48
C LEU A 73 -17.16 26.09 29.98
N ALA A 74 -17.94 26.79 30.83
CA ALA A 74 -18.52 28.10 30.50
C ALA A 74 -17.48 29.22 30.29
N THR A 75 -16.23 29.00 30.73
CA THR A 75 -15.11 29.95 30.63
C THR A 75 -14.12 29.62 29.50
N LEU A 76 -14.45 28.66 28.62
CA LEU A 76 -13.61 28.29 27.49
C LEU A 76 -13.53 29.43 26.46
N ASP A 77 -12.32 29.83 26.06
CA ASP A 77 -12.13 30.75 24.94
C ASP A 77 -12.48 30.03 23.63
N LEU A 78 -13.55 30.48 22.98
CA LEU A 78 -14.07 29.88 21.75
C LEU A 78 -13.25 30.26 20.50
N ASP A 79 -12.28 31.18 20.63
CA ASP A 79 -11.36 31.53 19.55
C ASP A 79 -10.01 30.78 19.62
N ASP A 80 -9.72 30.09 20.74
CA ASP A 80 -8.57 29.20 20.89
C ASP A 80 -8.89 27.81 20.34
N GLU A 81 -8.45 27.56 19.10
CA GLU A 81 -8.66 26.29 18.39
C GLU A 81 -8.12 25.07 19.15
N ARG A 82 -6.98 25.19 19.85
CA ARG A 82 -6.40 24.06 20.58
C ARG A 82 -7.23 23.73 21.81
N ALA A 83 -7.70 24.75 22.52
CA ALA A 83 -8.57 24.56 23.68
C ALA A 83 -9.94 24.01 23.28
N VAL A 84 -10.52 24.48 22.17
CA VAL A 84 -11.78 23.97 21.61
C VAL A 84 -11.66 22.52 21.14
N ILE A 85 -10.56 22.16 20.48
CA ILE A 85 -10.30 20.76 20.06
C ILE A 85 -10.17 19.85 21.29
N ALA A 86 -9.34 20.22 22.27
CA ALA A 86 -9.15 19.39 23.46
C ALA A 86 -10.45 19.20 24.27
N ALA A 87 -11.24 20.26 24.44
CA ALA A 87 -12.52 20.20 25.12
C ALA A 87 -13.55 19.37 24.33
N PHE A 88 -13.55 19.50 23.00
CA PHE A 88 -14.42 18.72 22.13
C PHE A 88 -14.06 17.23 22.18
N ASP A 89 -12.79 16.86 22.01
CA ASP A 89 -12.35 15.45 21.99
C ASP A 89 -12.67 14.73 23.31
N ALA A 90 -12.50 15.43 24.45
CA ALA A 90 -12.83 14.89 25.76
C ALA A 90 -14.33 14.58 25.93
N LEU A 91 -15.21 15.44 25.39
CA LEU A 91 -16.67 15.34 25.58
C LEU A 91 -17.38 14.60 24.44
N ALA A 92 -16.79 14.54 23.24
CA ALA A 92 -17.36 13.89 22.06
C ALA A 92 -17.09 12.38 22.04
N ALA A 93 -16.09 11.89 22.79
CA ALA A 93 -15.70 10.48 22.84
C ALA A 93 -16.88 9.49 23.02
N PRO A 94 -17.91 9.75 23.85
CA PRO A 94 -19.07 8.86 24.01
C PRO A 94 -20.06 8.85 22.82
N PHE A 95 -19.96 9.82 21.91
CA PHE A 95 -20.84 10.00 20.75
C PHE A 95 -20.20 9.55 19.43
N LEU A 96 -18.89 9.36 19.44
CA LEU A 96 -18.13 8.90 18.31
C LEU A 96 -17.98 7.37 18.40
N PRO A 97 -18.00 6.64 17.26
CA PRO A 97 -17.65 5.23 17.28
C PRO A 97 -16.25 5.06 17.89
N PRO A 98 -15.97 3.96 18.63
CA PRO A 98 -14.63 3.69 19.11
C PRO A 98 -13.68 3.76 17.92
N PRO A 99 -12.50 4.41 18.08
CA PRO A 99 -11.63 4.72 16.96
C PRO A 99 -11.41 3.43 16.17
N PRO A 100 -11.75 3.42 14.86
CA PRO A 100 -11.45 2.26 14.04
C PRO A 100 -9.96 1.98 14.19
N ALA A 101 -9.58 0.71 14.39
CA ALA A 101 -8.18 0.30 14.24
C ALA A 101 -7.67 0.93 12.93
N PRO A 102 -6.60 1.74 12.97
CA PRO A 102 -6.37 2.81 12.01
C PRO A 102 -6.55 2.28 10.60
N ALA A 103 -7.61 2.69 9.91
CA ALA A 103 -7.65 2.52 8.47
C ALA A 103 -6.50 3.39 7.93
N PRO A 104 -5.68 2.88 7.00
CA PRO A 104 -4.60 3.69 6.46
C PRO A 104 -5.25 4.91 5.80
N GLU A 105 -4.83 6.10 6.21
CA GLU A 105 -5.18 7.35 5.56
C GLU A 105 -4.85 7.21 4.07
N ARG A 106 -5.87 7.06 3.24
CA ARG A 106 -5.73 7.27 1.81
C ARG A 106 -5.80 8.78 1.59
N GLY A 107 -4.70 9.30 1.06
CA GLY A 107 -4.41 10.72 0.87
C GLY A 107 -5.59 11.56 0.39
N GLY A 108 -6.11 12.38 1.29
CA GLY A 108 -6.92 13.56 0.96
C GLY A 108 -6.08 14.83 0.77
N GLY A 109 -4.77 14.78 1.03
CA GLY A 109 -3.88 15.95 1.06
C GLY A 109 -3.74 16.66 -0.29
N ALA A 110 -3.57 15.90 -1.38
CA ALA A 110 -3.36 16.47 -2.71
C ALA A 110 -4.60 17.14 -3.32
N TYR A 111 -5.82 16.90 -2.79
CA TYR A 111 -7.04 17.53 -3.31
C TYR A 111 -7.28 18.94 -2.78
N ARG A 112 -6.76 19.28 -1.59
CA ARG A 112 -6.79 20.66 -1.09
C ARG A 112 -5.87 21.55 -1.91
N ALA A 113 -4.69 21.05 -2.27
CA ALA A 113 -3.69 21.72 -3.11
C ALA A 113 -4.23 22.19 -4.48
N VAL A 114 -4.81 21.26 -5.24
CA VAL A 114 -5.30 21.54 -6.61
C VAL A 114 -6.53 22.46 -6.62
N ALA A 115 -7.33 22.47 -5.54
CA ALA A 115 -8.45 23.39 -5.39
C ALA A 115 -8.01 24.80 -4.94
N VAL A 116 -6.86 24.93 -4.27
CA VAL A 116 -6.31 26.18 -3.73
C VAL A 116 -5.48 26.95 -4.77
N ASP A 117 -4.89 26.29 -5.78
CA ASP A 117 -4.14 26.92 -6.90
C ASP A 117 -5.01 27.79 -7.85
N ARG A 118 -6.33 27.94 -7.60
CA ARG A 118 -7.21 28.93 -8.27
C ARG A 118 -7.13 30.33 -7.66
N GLY A 119 -5.96 30.76 -7.20
CA GLY A 119 -5.73 32.17 -6.86
C GLY A 119 -6.15 33.04 -8.05
N ALA A 120 -7.21 33.84 -7.86
CA ALA A 120 -7.75 34.69 -8.90
C ALA A 120 -6.63 35.63 -9.40
N PRO A 121 -6.45 35.82 -10.71
CA PRO A 121 -5.59 36.90 -11.19
C PRO A 121 -6.19 38.22 -10.71
N GLU A 122 -5.48 38.91 -9.80
CA GLU A 122 -5.67 40.35 -9.60
C GLU A 122 -5.51 41.00 -10.98
N ASP A 123 -6.49 41.80 -11.39
CA ASP A 123 -6.64 42.49 -12.69
C ASP A 123 -7.40 41.81 -13.83
N TYR A 124 -8.29 40.84 -13.58
CA TYR A 124 -9.34 40.52 -14.56
C TYR A 124 -10.61 41.37 -14.36
N VAL A 125 -10.73 42.46 -15.13
CA VAL A 125 -12.01 43.17 -15.31
C VAL A 125 -12.81 42.47 -16.43
N PRO A 126 -13.95 41.83 -16.14
CA PRO A 126 -14.77 41.22 -17.17
C PRO A 126 -15.37 42.29 -18.10
N PRO A 127 -15.35 42.10 -19.44
CA PRO A 127 -15.99 43.05 -20.35
C PRO A 127 -17.52 43.05 -20.17
N PRO A 128 -18.19 44.20 -20.40
CA PRO A 128 -19.63 44.30 -20.19
C PRO A 128 -20.38 43.39 -21.17
N ARG A 129 -21.29 42.57 -20.63
CA ARG A 129 -22.14 41.66 -21.40
C ARG A 129 -23.08 42.45 -22.33
N PRO A 130 -23.10 42.22 -23.64
CA PRO A 130 -24.15 42.76 -24.49
C PRO A 130 -25.46 41.99 -24.26
N LYS A 131 -26.56 42.75 -24.10
CA LYS A 131 -27.93 42.24 -23.94
C LYS A 131 -28.40 41.59 -25.24
N ARG A 132 -28.95 40.37 -25.15
CA ARG A 132 -29.59 39.65 -26.25
C ARG A 132 -30.77 40.42 -26.84
N LYS A 133 -30.80 40.56 -28.16
CA LYS A 133 -32.02 40.71 -28.96
C LYS A 133 -32.04 39.63 -30.05
N LEU A 134 -33.23 39.10 -30.31
CA LEU A 134 -33.52 37.97 -31.20
C LEU A 134 -33.56 38.35 -32.69
N TRP A 135 -33.26 37.34 -33.55
CA TRP A 135 -33.73 37.07 -34.94
C TRP A 135 -32.92 37.64 -36.16
N PRO A 136 -33.02 37.07 -37.39
CA PRO A 136 -32.35 35.84 -37.89
C PRO A 136 -31.62 36.02 -39.26
N VAL A 137 -31.07 34.92 -39.84
CA VAL A 137 -30.61 34.73 -41.25
C VAL A 137 -29.26 35.41 -41.61
N THR A 138 -28.17 34.69 -41.93
CA THR A 138 -27.86 34.16 -43.27
C THR A 138 -26.62 33.25 -43.24
N THR A 139 -26.75 32.10 -43.90
CA THR A 139 -25.70 31.16 -44.33
C THR A 139 -24.76 31.81 -45.36
N SER A 140 -23.44 31.55 -45.27
CA SER A 140 -22.51 31.28 -46.42
C SER A 140 -21.01 31.52 -46.18
N LEU A 141 -20.50 31.68 -44.95
CA LEU A 141 -19.05 31.90 -44.72
C LEU A 141 -18.37 30.90 -43.78
N VAL A 142 -18.89 29.66 -43.67
CA VAL A 142 -18.36 28.62 -42.76
C VAL A 142 -17.55 27.53 -43.50
N ALA A 143 -17.65 27.44 -44.83
CA ALA A 143 -17.06 26.33 -45.57
C ALA A 143 -15.54 26.44 -45.78
N THR A 144 -14.98 27.65 -45.86
CA THR A 144 -13.55 27.84 -46.19
C THR A 144 -12.63 27.87 -44.97
N THR A 145 -13.13 28.24 -43.78
CA THR A 145 -12.34 28.24 -42.54
C THR A 145 -12.30 26.86 -41.86
N LEU A 146 -13.25 25.97 -42.16
CA LEU A 146 -13.28 24.61 -41.59
C LEU A 146 -12.16 23.71 -42.14
N ALA A 147 -11.75 23.91 -43.40
CA ALA A 147 -10.71 23.09 -44.03
C ALA A 147 -9.30 23.36 -43.48
N ALA A 148 -9.00 24.60 -43.07
CA ALA A 148 -7.72 24.96 -42.48
C ALA A 148 -7.61 24.55 -40.99
N VAL A 149 -8.73 24.56 -40.25
CA VAL A 149 -8.77 24.10 -38.84
C VAL A 149 -8.76 22.57 -38.76
N LEU A 150 -9.28 21.85 -39.76
CA LEU A 150 -9.22 20.39 -39.83
C LEU A 150 -7.82 19.85 -40.20
N GLY A 151 -6.99 20.63 -40.90
CA GLY A 151 -5.62 20.21 -41.25
C GLY A 151 -4.66 20.12 -40.06
N VAL A 152 -4.81 21.04 -39.08
CA VAL A 152 -3.96 21.06 -37.86
C VAL A 152 -4.62 20.29 -36.71
N GLY A 153 -5.96 20.29 -36.61
CA GLY A 153 -6.71 19.47 -35.65
C GLY A 153 -6.72 17.97 -35.97
N GLY A 154 -6.68 17.59 -37.25
CA GLY A 154 -6.69 16.19 -37.67
C GLY A 154 -5.46 15.39 -37.22
N ALA A 155 -4.27 16.03 -37.22
CA ALA A 155 -3.03 15.38 -36.80
C ALA A 155 -2.90 15.22 -35.28
N VAL A 156 -3.51 16.12 -34.48
CA VAL A 156 -3.49 16.06 -33.01
C VAL A 156 -4.60 15.14 -32.46
N VAL A 157 -5.69 14.95 -33.19
CA VAL A 157 -6.84 14.14 -32.72
C VAL A 157 -6.78 12.68 -33.21
N ALA A 158 -6.09 12.38 -34.31
CA ALA A 158 -5.99 11.01 -34.84
C ALA A 158 -5.45 9.94 -33.84
N PRO A 159 -4.46 10.21 -32.97
CA PRO A 159 -3.98 9.19 -32.01
C PRO A 159 -4.99 8.85 -30.92
N SER A 160 -5.94 9.74 -30.61
CA SER A 160 -6.95 9.54 -29.55
C SER A 160 -8.04 8.53 -29.94
N PHE A 161 -8.21 8.25 -31.24
CA PHE A 161 -9.23 7.34 -31.76
C PHE A 161 -8.71 5.91 -32.00
N ILE A 162 -7.40 5.68 -31.97
CA ILE A 162 -6.83 4.33 -32.12
C ILE A 162 -6.88 3.66 -30.73
N PRO A 163 -7.62 2.54 -30.57
CA PRO A 163 -7.69 1.84 -29.30
C PRO A 163 -6.30 1.32 -28.91
N THR A 164 -5.89 1.54 -27.67
CA THR A 164 -4.64 1.01 -27.12
C THR A 164 -4.67 -0.54 -27.07
N PRO A 165 -3.53 -1.24 -27.01
CA PRO A 165 -3.52 -2.70 -26.82
C PRO A 165 -4.35 -3.16 -25.62
N TYR A 166 -4.30 -2.41 -24.52
CA TYR A 166 -5.13 -2.59 -23.34
C TYR A 166 -6.63 -2.54 -23.67
N GLU A 167 -7.10 -1.47 -24.33
CA GLU A 167 -8.51 -1.32 -24.70
C GLU A 167 -8.97 -2.41 -25.67
N ARG A 168 -8.14 -2.77 -26.66
CA ARG A 168 -8.47 -3.89 -27.55
C ARG A 168 -8.65 -5.17 -26.76
N PHE A 169 -7.77 -5.44 -25.80
CA PHE A 169 -7.85 -6.63 -24.97
C PHE A 169 -9.11 -6.66 -24.09
N THR A 170 -9.46 -5.56 -23.42
CA THR A 170 -10.66 -5.51 -22.55
C THR A 170 -11.97 -5.71 -23.31
N HIS A 171 -11.97 -5.52 -24.64
CA HIS A 171 -13.09 -5.84 -25.53
C HIS A 171 -13.06 -7.27 -26.12
N THR A 172 -12.01 -8.07 -25.87
CA THR A 172 -11.99 -9.49 -26.24
C THR A 172 -12.90 -10.32 -25.34
N PRO A 173 -13.34 -11.53 -25.77
CA PRO A 173 -14.12 -12.43 -24.93
C PRO A 173 -13.48 -12.70 -23.55
N LEU A 174 -12.17 -12.99 -23.51
CA LEU A 174 -11.45 -13.20 -22.26
C LEU A 174 -11.36 -11.91 -21.44
N GLY A 175 -10.92 -10.80 -22.03
CA GLY A 175 -10.75 -9.54 -21.29
C GLY A 175 -12.08 -9.05 -20.68
N SER A 176 -13.18 -9.17 -21.42
CA SER A 176 -14.52 -8.87 -20.92
C SER A 176 -14.95 -9.85 -19.81
N ALA A 177 -14.53 -11.11 -19.86
CA ALA A 177 -14.85 -12.11 -18.84
C ALA A 177 -14.01 -11.94 -17.56
N LEU A 178 -12.73 -11.57 -17.69
CA LEU A 178 -11.84 -11.32 -16.56
C LEU A 178 -12.14 -10.02 -15.81
N GLY A 179 -12.87 -9.09 -16.42
CA GLY A 179 -13.38 -7.89 -15.76
C GLY A 179 -14.57 -8.19 -14.83
N GLU A 180 -15.79 -7.98 -15.33
CA GLU A 180 -17.02 -8.05 -14.53
C GLU A 180 -17.41 -9.49 -14.14
N PRO A 181 -17.44 -10.49 -15.06
CA PRO A 181 -17.80 -11.86 -14.67
C PRO A 181 -16.86 -12.51 -13.65
N LEU A 182 -15.55 -12.30 -13.72
CA LEU A 182 -14.63 -12.76 -12.68
C LEU A 182 -14.94 -12.09 -11.33
N THR A 183 -15.15 -10.77 -11.35
CA THR A 183 -15.53 -10.00 -10.15
C THR A 183 -16.79 -10.57 -9.52
N ASP A 184 -17.85 -10.79 -10.31
CA ASP A 184 -19.10 -11.38 -9.85
C ASP A 184 -18.92 -12.79 -9.30
N PHE A 185 -18.09 -13.60 -9.96
CA PHE A 185 -17.81 -14.97 -9.53
C PHE A 185 -17.14 -14.98 -8.14
N VAL A 186 -16.10 -14.16 -7.97
CA VAL A 186 -15.33 -14.08 -6.73
C VAL A 186 -16.15 -13.44 -5.60
N ALA A 187 -16.84 -12.33 -5.86
CA ALA A 187 -17.69 -11.66 -4.87
C ALA A 187 -18.82 -12.56 -4.35
N ASN A 188 -19.33 -13.43 -5.23
CA ASN A 188 -20.31 -14.43 -4.84
C ASN A 188 -19.68 -15.74 -4.38
N GLY A 189 -18.35 -15.87 -4.25
CA GLY A 189 -17.63 -17.11 -3.92
C GLY A 189 -17.68 -17.54 -2.45
N GLY A 190 -17.92 -16.59 -1.53
CA GLY A 190 -17.94 -16.82 -0.08
C GLY A 190 -19.14 -17.64 0.43
N GLN A 191 -19.13 -17.98 1.72
CA GLN A 191 -20.15 -18.81 2.37
C GLN A 191 -21.59 -18.27 2.23
N LYS A 192 -21.75 -16.94 2.13
CA LYS A 192 -23.05 -16.26 1.97
C LYS A 192 -23.32 -15.76 0.53
N GLY A 193 -22.49 -16.14 -0.44
CA GLY A 193 -22.60 -15.64 -1.81
C GLY A 193 -23.74 -16.28 -2.61
N ASN A 194 -24.23 -15.58 -3.64
CA ASN A 194 -25.36 -16.05 -4.45
C ASN A 194 -24.90 -17.12 -5.47
N ALA A 195 -25.29 -18.38 -5.26
CA ALA A 195 -24.93 -19.50 -6.12
C ALA A 195 -25.42 -19.35 -7.57
N LYS A 196 -26.60 -18.76 -7.79
CA LYS A 196 -27.14 -18.54 -9.14
C LYS A 196 -26.33 -17.49 -9.90
N ALA A 197 -26.00 -16.38 -9.23
CA ALA A 197 -25.14 -15.34 -9.80
C ALA A 197 -23.74 -15.90 -10.12
N ARG A 198 -23.18 -16.71 -9.21
CA ARG A 198 -21.89 -17.39 -9.42
C ARG A 198 -21.91 -18.34 -10.61
N ALA A 199 -22.95 -19.15 -10.77
CA ALA A 199 -23.10 -20.04 -11.92
C ALA A 199 -23.18 -19.28 -13.24
N ALA A 200 -23.96 -18.19 -13.29
CA ALA A 200 -24.07 -17.34 -14.47
C ALA A 200 -22.73 -16.65 -14.81
N ALA A 201 -21.97 -16.23 -13.80
CA ALA A 201 -20.63 -15.68 -13.99
C ALA A 201 -19.66 -16.73 -14.53
N ARG A 202 -19.69 -17.96 -13.99
CA ARG A 202 -18.89 -19.09 -14.47
C ARG A 202 -19.15 -19.40 -15.94
N GLU A 203 -20.42 -19.43 -16.35
CA GLU A 203 -20.79 -19.70 -17.75
C GLU A 203 -20.14 -18.72 -18.74
N LYS A 204 -20.06 -17.43 -18.37
CA LYS A 204 -19.38 -16.41 -19.18
C LYS A 204 -17.86 -16.64 -19.23
N LEU A 205 -17.25 -16.98 -18.10
CA LEU A 205 -15.81 -17.26 -17.97
C LEU A 205 -15.38 -18.51 -18.75
N THR A 206 -16.23 -19.54 -18.77
CA THR A 206 -15.96 -20.82 -19.46
C THR A 206 -16.66 -20.91 -20.81
N SER A 207 -17.00 -19.77 -21.43
CA SER A 207 -17.71 -19.77 -22.71
C SER A 207 -16.81 -20.27 -23.86
N LYS A 208 -17.41 -20.84 -24.91
CA LYS A 208 -16.68 -21.29 -26.11
C LYS A 208 -15.85 -20.18 -26.76
N LYS A 209 -16.26 -18.92 -26.61
CA LYS A 209 -15.52 -17.75 -27.12
C LYS A 209 -14.22 -17.53 -26.34
N VAL A 210 -14.26 -17.71 -25.02
CA VAL A 210 -13.07 -17.66 -24.15
C VAL A 210 -12.16 -18.86 -24.46
N GLU A 211 -12.71 -20.07 -24.54
CA GLU A 211 -11.94 -21.28 -24.91
C GLU A 211 -11.22 -21.12 -26.25
N LYS A 212 -11.87 -20.55 -27.26
CA LYS A 212 -11.24 -20.29 -28.56
C LYS A 212 -10.05 -19.31 -28.45
N GLN A 213 -10.08 -18.40 -27.48
CA GLN A 213 -9.03 -17.40 -27.28
C GLN A 213 -7.82 -17.94 -26.49
N ILE A 214 -8.04 -18.80 -25.51
CA ILE A 214 -6.97 -19.33 -24.63
C ILE A 214 -6.61 -20.79 -24.88
N GLY A 215 -7.29 -21.44 -25.82
CA GLY A 215 -7.14 -22.87 -26.12
C GLY A 215 -7.85 -23.78 -25.10
N LYS A 216 -8.00 -25.05 -25.48
CA LYS A 216 -8.65 -26.07 -24.64
C LYS A 216 -7.95 -26.26 -23.30
N GLU A 217 -6.63 -26.30 -23.31
CA GLU A 217 -5.85 -26.51 -22.10
C GLU A 217 -5.91 -25.29 -21.17
N GLY A 218 -5.81 -24.06 -21.71
CA GLY A 218 -6.01 -22.85 -20.92
C GLY A 218 -7.42 -22.75 -20.32
N ALA A 219 -8.44 -23.18 -21.06
CA ALA A 219 -9.82 -23.25 -20.56
C ALA A 219 -9.99 -24.28 -19.45
N ALA A 220 -9.32 -25.43 -19.55
CA ALA A 220 -9.31 -26.44 -18.49
C ALA A 220 -8.65 -25.89 -17.22
N SER A 221 -7.50 -25.22 -17.33
CA SER A 221 -6.83 -24.59 -16.19
C SER A 221 -7.64 -23.46 -15.57
N LEU A 222 -8.31 -22.63 -16.39
CA LEU A 222 -9.24 -21.62 -15.90
C LEU A 222 -10.39 -22.25 -15.11
N ALA A 223 -10.95 -23.37 -15.58
CA ALA A 223 -11.98 -24.08 -14.84
C ALA A 223 -11.49 -24.57 -13.47
N LEU A 224 -10.25 -25.09 -13.39
CA LEU A 224 -9.62 -25.49 -12.11
C LEU A 224 -9.47 -24.31 -11.14
N VAL A 225 -9.05 -23.13 -11.62
CA VAL A 225 -9.01 -21.91 -10.81
C VAL A 225 -10.39 -21.59 -10.25
N LEU A 226 -11.42 -21.60 -11.10
CA LEU A 226 -12.79 -21.31 -10.68
C LEU A 226 -13.34 -22.33 -9.68
N ASP A 227 -12.92 -23.60 -9.75
CA ASP A 227 -13.28 -24.61 -8.76
C ASP A 227 -12.53 -24.43 -7.43
N ALA A 228 -11.27 -23.99 -7.49
CA ALA A 228 -10.42 -23.78 -6.32
C ALA A 228 -10.84 -22.57 -5.47
N VAL A 229 -11.32 -21.48 -6.06
CA VAL A 229 -11.76 -20.27 -5.32
C VAL A 229 -12.78 -20.56 -4.20
N PRO A 230 -13.94 -21.20 -4.48
CA PRO A 230 -14.91 -21.51 -3.44
C PRO A 230 -14.46 -22.66 -2.52
N ALA A 231 -13.50 -23.50 -2.95
CA ALA A 231 -12.91 -24.53 -2.10
C ALA A 231 -11.99 -23.90 -1.04
N ALA A 232 -11.09 -23.01 -1.46
CA ALA A 232 -10.21 -22.25 -0.57
C ALA A 232 -11.01 -21.43 0.45
N SER A 233 -12.06 -20.74 -0.01
CA SER A 233 -12.96 -19.95 0.86
C SER A 233 -13.71 -20.79 1.90
N ARG A 234 -13.87 -22.10 1.68
CA ARG A 234 -14.57 -23.04 2.57
C ARG A 234 -13.62 -23.99 3.31
N SER A 235 -12.31 -23.85 3.11
CA SER A 235 -11.32 -24.75 3.67
C SER A 235 -11.32 -24.70 5.21
N LYS A 236 -11.11 -25.89 5.80
CA LYS A 236 -10.91 -26.07 7.25
C LYS A 236 -9.43 -26.12 7.64
N ALA A 237 -8.52 -25.85 6.71
CA ALA A 237 -7.07 -25.83 6.96
C ALA A 237 -6.71 -24.88 8.12
N ALA A 238 -5.57 -25.11 8.77
CA ALA A 238 -5.15 -24.36 9.94
C ALA A 238 -4.72 -22.94 9.53
N THR A 239 -4.00 -22.83 8.42
CA THR A 239 -3.45 -21.56 7.92
C THR A 239 -4.13 -21.10 6.63
N THR A 240 -3.99 -19.80 6.32
CA THR A 240 -4.46 -19.24 5.04
C THR A 240 -3.69 -19.84 3.86
N ASP A 241 -2.39 -20.06 4.02
CA ASP A 241 -1.52 -20.59 2.96
C ASP A 241 -1.90 -22.02 2.57
N GLU A 242 -2.17 -22.88 3.57
CA GLU A 242 -2.72 -24.22 3.33
C GLU A 242 -4.09 -24.16 2.64
N ALA A 243 -4.93 -23.19 3.00
CA ALA A 243 -6.26 -23.04 2.41
C ALA A 243 -6.20 -22.63 0.93
N ILE A 244 -5.24 -21.78 0.54
CA ILE A 244 -5.11 -21.28 -0.83
C ILE A 244 -4.13 -22.07 -1.69
N GLY A 245 -3.31 -22.96 -1.14
CA GLY A 245 -2.32 -23.74 -1.89
C GLY A 245 -2.84 -24.36 -3.20
N PRO A 246 -3.98 -25.08 -3.19
CA PRO A 246 -4.57 -25.61 -4.43
C PRO A 246 -4.98 -24.53 -5.45
N LEU A 247 -5.45 -23.37 -4.98
CA LEU A 247 -5.76 -22.23 -5.84
C LEU A 247 -4.49 -21.66 -6.47
N VAL A 248 -3.41 -21.52 -5.70
CA VAL A 248 -2.13 -21.02 -6.21
C VAL A 248 -1.54 -21.96 -7.26
N VAL A 249 -1.60 -23.28 -7.04
CA VAL A 249 -1.18 -24.28 -8.05
C VAL A 249 -1.98 -24.14 -9.35
N ALA A 250 -3.30 -23.97 -9.26
CA ALA A 250 -4.16 -23.77 -10.42
C ALA A 250 -3.86 -22.45 -11.15
N LEU A 251 -3.56 -21.38 -10.40
CA LEU A 251 -3.17 -20.08 -10.96
C LEU A 251 -1.83 -20.17 -11.70
N ASN A 252 -0.80 -20.78 -11.09
CA ASN A 252 0.50 -20.96 -11.74
C ASN A 252 0.40 -21.75 -13.04
N ASP A 253 -0.42 -22.83 -13.09
CA ASP A 253 -0.66 -23.57 -14.33
C ASP A 253 -1.40 -22.73 -15.38
N LEU A 254 -2.44 -21.98 -14.99
CA LEU A 254 -3.15 -21.08 -15.88
C LEU A 254 -2.23 -19.99 -16.43
N ASP A 255 -1.51 -19.27 -15.58
CA ASP A 255 -0.69 -18.13 -15.98
C ASP A 255 0.50 -18.56 -16.86
N ARG A 256 1.09 -19.74 -16.60
CA ARG A 256 2.08 -20.33 -17.50
C ARG A 256 1.47 -20.56 -18.89
N ARG A 257 0.29 -21.16 -18.98
CA ARG A 257 -0.39 -21.41 -20.26
C ARG A 257 -0.78 -20.12 -20.97
N LEU A 258 -1.23 -19.11 -20.24
CA LEU A 258 -1.51 -17.79 -20.79
C LEU A 258 -0.24 -17.13 -21.34
N ALA A 259 0.89 -17.25 -20.62
CA ALA A 259 2.18 -16.77 -21.10
C ALA A 259 2.65 -17.51 -22.35
N ASP A 260 2.61 -18.86 -22.36
CA ASP A 260 3.00 -19.70 -23.50
C ASP A 260 2.13 -19.41 -24.74
N ALA A 261 0.84 -19.17 -24.55
CA ALA A 261 -0.10 -18.78 -25.61
C ALA A 261 -0.04 -17.30 -25.99
N ARG A 262 0.87 -16.51 -25.40
CA ARG A 262 1.01 -15.05 -25.59
C ARG A 262 -0.29 -14.27 -25.34
N VAL A 263 -1.09 -14.74 -24.41
CA VAL A 263 -2.28 -14.03 -23.94
C VAL A 263 -1.82 -12.98 -22.92
N PRO A 264 -2.16 -11.68 -23.10
CA PRO A 264 -1.70 -10.60 -22.22
C PRO A 264 -2.59 -10.51 -20.97
N ALA A 265 -2.70 -11.62 -20.23
CA ALA A 265 -3.48 -11.71 -19.01
C ALA A 265 -2.72 -12.49 -17.94
N LEU A 266 -2.96 -12.13 -16.68
CA LEU A 266 -2.46 -12.83 -15.50
C LEU A 266 -3.46 -12.70 -14.36
N LEU A 267 -3.62 -13.75 -13.56
CA LEU A 267 -4.51 -13.77 -12.41
C LEU A 267 -3.69 -13.91 -11.11
N HIS A 268 -4.20 -13.36 -10.01
CA HIS A 268 -3.50 -13.38 -8.73
C HIS A 268 -4.46 -13.72 -7.58
N ALA A 269 -4.00 -14.54 -6.64
CA ALA A 269 -4.75 -14.85 -5.42
C ALA A 269 -4.50 -13.80 -4.34
N TYR A 270 -5.55 -13.10 -3.92
CA TYR A 270 -5.52 -12.22 -2.76
C TYR A 270 -6.26 -12.87 -1.59
N ALA A 271 -5.56 -13.15 -0.49
CA ALA A 271 -6.14 -13.73 0.71
C ALA A 271 -5.85 -12.88 1.94
N ASN A 272 -6.80 -12.81 2.88
CA ASN A 272 -6.60 -12.16 4.18
C ASN A 272 -6.81 -13.14 5.33
N GLY A 273 -6.28 -12.83 6.51
CA GLY A 273 -6.38 -13.66 7.72
C GLY A 273 -7.80 -13.92 8.24
N ARG A 274 -8.84 -13.32 7.62
CA ARG A 274 -10.26 -13.63 7.88
C ARG A 274 -10.83 -14.62 6.85
N ARG A 275 -9.98 -15.31 6.08
CA ARG A 275 -10.33 -16.29 5.03
C ARG A 275 -11.23 -15.75 3.93
N SER A 276 -11.08 -14.47 3.59
CA SER A 276 -11.64 -13.96 2.34
C SER A 276 -10.62 -14.20 1.24
N VAL A 277 -10.94 -15.10 0.31
CA VAL A 277 -10.11 -15.43 -0.85
C VAL A 277 -10.69 -14.73 -2.07
N TRP A 278 -9.84 -13.96 -2.74
CA TRP A 278 -10.17 -13.19 -3.92
C TRP A 278 -9.23 -13.54 -5.05
N VAL A 279 -9.67 -13.37 -6.29
CA VAL A 279 -8.81 -13.47 -7.47
C VAL A 279 -8.91 -12.18 -8.25
N THR A 280 -7.79 -11.49 -8.39
CA THR A 280 -7.66 -10.27 -9.20
C THR A 280 -7.13 -10.63 -10.58
N SER A 281 -7.34 -9.75 -11.56
CA SER A 281 -6.92 -9.98 -12.94
C SER A 281 -6.24 -8.74 -13.52
N TYR A 282 -5.20 -8.99 -14.30
CA TYR A 282 -4.35 -7.96 -14.89
C TYR A 282 -4.26 -8.19 -16.39
N TRP A 283 -4.35 -7.10 -17.16
CA TRP A 283 -3.81 -7.05 -18.52
C TRP A 283 -2.30 -6.86 -18.42
N VAL A 284 -1.53 -7.77 -19.02
CA VAL A 284 -0.07 -7.77 -18.95
C VAL A 284 0.53 -7.06 -20.16
N GLU A 285 1.24 -5.97 -19.91
CA GLU A 285 1.94 -5.19 -20.94
C GLU A 285 3.26 -5.86 -21.33
N GLN A 286 3.98 -6.36 -20.33
CA GLN A 286 5.30 -6.96 -20.51
C GLN A 286 5.51 -8.11 -19.52
N ARG A 287 6.36 -9.07 -19.90
CA ARG A 287 6.89 -10.12 -19.03
C ARG A 287 8.41 -10.16 -19.12
N ALA A 288 9.07 -10.54 -18.04
CA ALA A 288 10.51 -10.75 -18.02
C ALA A 288 10.90 -11.85 -17.03
N ASP A 289 12.01 -12.52 -17.37
CA ASP A 289 12.78 -13.29 -16.41
C ASP A 289 13.93 -12.40 -15.92
N VAL A 290 14.04 -12.27 -14.59
CA VAL A 290 15.05 -11.47 -13.91
C VAL A 290 15.86 -12.39 -13.01
N MET A 291 17.18 -12.37 -13.15
CA MET A 291 18.09 -13.10 -12.26
C MET A 291 18.71 -12.12 -11.27
N VAL A 292 18.73 -12.49 -9.99
CA VAL A 292 19.48 -11.78 -8.93
C VAL A 292 20.42 -12.80 -8.27
N ASP A 293 21.73 -12.69 -8.51
CA ASP A 293 22.75 -13.67 -8.05
C ASP A 293 22.28 -15.12 -8.23
N ASP A 294 21.98 -15.50 -9.48
CA ASP A 294 21.51 -16.82 -9.90
C ASP A 294 20.11 -17.25 -9.39
N GLN A 295 19.39 -16.37 -8.68
CA GLN A 295 17.99 -16.62 -8.31
C GLN A 295 17.03 -16.08 -9.39
N PRO A 296 16.18 -16.94 -9.99
CA PRO A 296 15.24 -16.52 -11.03
C PRO A 296 13.96 -15.92 -10.43
N PHE A 297 13.51 -14.81 -11.01
CA PHE A 297 12.25 -14.15 -10.73
C PHE A 297 11.50 -13.88 -12.03
N ARG A 298 10.23 -14.28 -12.08
CA ARG A 298 9.34 -13.92 -13.18
C ARG A 298 8.59 -12.64 -12.84
N VAL A 299 8.60 -11.67 -13.72
CA VAL A 299 7.98 -10.35 -13.49
C VAL A 299 6.97 -10.05 -14.59
N ALA A 300 5.78 -9.62 -14.20
CA ALA A 300 4.73 -9.15 -15.10
C ALA A 300 4.33 -7.71 -14.74
N TRP A 301 4.42 -6.81 -15.72
CA TRP A 301 3.91 -5.44 -15.57
C TRP A 301 2.49 -5.39 -16.10
N GLY A 302 1.54 -5.08 -15.20
CA GLY A 302 0.13 -5.26 -15.48
C GLY A 302 -0.73 -4.08 -15.07
N ARG A 303 -1.84 -3.89 -15.79
CA ARG A 303 -2.93 -2.99 -15.43
C ARG A 303 -4.11 -3.81 -14.98
N ARG A 304 -4.62 -3.53 -13.79
CA ARG A 304 -5.74 -4.28 -13.21
C ARG A 304 -7.03 -4.06 -14.03
N ILE A 305 -7.71 -5.15 -14.39
CA ILE A 305 -8.94 -5.11 -15.22
C ILE A 305 -10.20 -5.53 -14.47
N ASP A 306 -10.07 -6.22 -13.33
CA ASP A 306 -11.21 -6.54 -12.47
C ASP A 306 -11.78 -5.29 -11.78
N ASP A 307 -13.02 -5.42 -11.30
CA ASP A 307 -13.75 -4.36 -10.63
C ASP A 307 -13.79 -4.56 -9.09
N LEU A 308 -12.95 -5.43 -8.53
CA LEU A 308 -12.96 -5.68 -7.09
C LEU A 308 -12.40 -4.46 -6.35
N ASN A 309 -13.15 -3.98 -5.35
CA ASN A 309 -12.72 -2.90 -4.48
C ASN A 309 -11.70 -3.37 -3.42
N LEU A 310 -10.56 -3.88 -3.89
CA LEU A 310 -9.42 -4.28 -3.07
C LEU A 310 -8.31 -3.24 -3.20
N ALA A 311 -7.59 -3.01 -2.10
CA ALA A 311 -6.36 -2.24 -2.14
C ALA A 311 -5.39 -2.90 -3.14
N ASP A 312 -4.85 -2.10 -4.04
CA ASP A 312 -3.78 -2.51 -4.94
C ASP A 312 -2.44 -2.11 -4.31
N SER A 313 -1.36 -2.78 -4.70
CA SER A 313 -0.01 -2.46 -4.22
C SER A 313 0.92 -2.29 -5.42
N ALA A 314 1.92 -1.42 -5.27
CA ALA A 314 2.96 -1.14 -6.24
C ALA A 314 3.54 -2.43 -6.86
N LEU A 315 4.05 -3.27 -5.98
CA LEU A 315 4.57 -4.60 -6.29
C LEU A 315 4.08 -5.57 -5.24
N TYR A 316 3.77 -6.78 -5.68
CA TYR A 316 3.43 -7.85 -4.75
C TYR A 316 3.79 -9.22 -5.35
N LYS A 317 4.01 -10.17 -4.44
CA LYS A 317 4.42 -11.53 -4.72
C LYS A 317 3.79 -12.47 -3.70
N GLY A 318 2.87 -13.34 -4.10
CA GLY A 318 2.44 -14.44 -3.25
C GLY A 318 3.59 -15.43 -3.03
N GLU A 319 3.73 -15.97 -1.82
CA GLU A 319 4.87 -16.85 -1.46
C GLU A 319 5.04 -18.05 -2.40
N GLN A 320 3.93 -18.62 -2.87
CA GLN A 320 3.90 -19.81 -3.73
C GLN A 320 3.56 -19.50 -5.19
N GLU A 321 3.30 -18.23 -5.54
CA GLU A 321 3.02 -17.88 -6.93
C GLU A 321 4.31 -17.92 -7.75
N ASP A 322 4.21 -18.03 -9.08
CA ASP A 322 5.40 -17.99 -9.96
C ASP A 322 5.78 -16.56 -10.33
N TRP A 323 4.79 -15.69 -10.53
CA TRP A 323 4.99 -14.32 -11.00
C TRP A 323 5.05 -13.30 -9.84
N THR A 324 5.89 -12.30 -10.00
CA THR A 324 5.84 -11.02 -9.29
C THR A 324 5.10 -10.05 -10.18
N ILE A 325 4.15 -9.31 -9.61
CA ILE A 325 3.31 -8.39 -10.38
C ILE A 325 3.68 -6.96 -10.02
N VAL A 326 3.92 -6.16 -11.05
CA VAL A 326 4.10 -4.72 -10.97
C VAL A 326 2.80 -4.06 -11.42
N SER A 327 2.08 -3.42 -10.49
CA SER A 327 0.84 -2.71 -10.83
C SER A 327 1.17 -1.37 -11.47
N LEU A 328 1.08 -1.31 -12.80
CA LEU A 328 1.25 -0.07 -13.55
C LEU A 328 0.20 0.98 -13.17
N SER A 329 -1.00 0.54 -12.76
CA SER A 329 -2.03 1.46 -12.26
C SER A 329 -1.62 2.13 -10.95
N HIS A 330 -0.91 1.42 -10.08
CA HIS A 330 -0.40 1.97 -8.83
C HIS A 330 0.85 2.84 -9.07
N MET A 331 1.74 2.44 -9.98
CA MET A 331 2.90 3.26 -10.38
C MET A 331 2.48 4.59 -11.01
N ASP A 332 1.43 4.59 -11.84
CA ASP A 332 0.83 5.83 -12.34
C ASP A 332 0.34 6.72 -11.19
N GLU A 333 -0.31 6.13 -10.20
CA GLU A 333 -0.89 6.81 -9.03
C GLU A 333 0.22 7.44 -8.16
N GLU A 334 1.24 6.66 -7.81
CA GLU A 334 2.40 7.09 -7.04
C GLU A 334 3.17 8.21 -7.75
N PHE A 335 3.38 8.09 -9.06
CA PHE A 335 4.01 9.15 -9.84
C PHE A 335 3.20 10.46 -9.80
N VAL A 336 1.88 10.37 -9.96
CA VAL A 336 1.00 11.54 -9.94
C VAL A 336 1.01 12.21 -8.57
N GLU A 337 1.00 11.43 -7.50
CA GLU A 337 0.98 11.94 -6.13
C GLU A 337 2.32 12.56 -5.72
N GLU A 338 3.44 12.03 -6.21
CA GLU A 338 4.76 12.37 -5.68
C GLU A 338 5.61 13.24 -6.59
N LEU A 339 5.51 13.05 -7.90
CA LEU A 339 6.47 13.61 -8.85
C LEU A 339 5.84 14.57 -9.86
N LEU A 340 4.54 14.42 -10.15
CA LEU A 340 3.89 15.23 -11.17
C LEU A 340 3.87 16.73 -10.82
N ALA A 341 3.44 17.09 -9.61
CA ALA A 341 3.38 18.49 -9.19
C ALA A 341 4.78 19.14 -9.06
N PRO A 342 5.79 18.46 -8.47
CA PRO A 342 7.18 18.94 -8.50
C PRO A 342 7.71 19.15 -9.92
N LEU A 343 7.42 18.25 -10.87
CA LEU A 343 7.85 18.41 -12.27
C LEU A 343 7.13 19.57 -12.97
N ALA A 344 5.84 19.77 -12.71
CA ALA A 344 5.03 20.81 -13.36
C ALA A 344 5.35 22.22 -12.88
N HIS A 345 5.58 22.39 -11.56
CA HIS A 345 5.61 23.71 -10.92
C HIS A 345 6.87 23.97 -10.11
N GLN A 346 7.83 23.04 -10.08
CA GLN A 346 8.98 23.10 -9.17
C GLN A 346 8.55 23.25 -7.70
N LYS A 347 7.36 22.73 -7.34
CA LYS A 347 6.87 22.68 -5.96
C LYS A 347 7.78 21.75 -5.13
N PRO A 348 8.02 22.05 -3.84
CA PRO A 348 8.76 21.16 -2.95
C PRO A 348 8.15 19.75 -2.90
N MET A 349 9.00 18.72 -2.94
CA MET A 349 8.56 17.32 -2.80
C MET A 349 8.15 17.03 -1.35
N ALA A 350 6.85 16.89 -1.06
CA ALA A 350 6.35 16.58 0.28
C ALA A 350 4.88 16.10 0.26
N PRO A 351 4.43 15.35 1.29
CA PRO A 351 3.02 14.97 1.43
C PRO A 351 2.09 16.15 1.80
N ASP A 352 2.63 17.21 2.39
CA ASP A 352 1.92 18.45 2.70
C ASP A 352 2.58 19.61 1.95
N GLU A 353 1.80 20.40 1.20
CA GLU A 353 2.35 21.51 0.40
C GLU A 353 3.08 22.53 1.28
N TYR A 354 4.40 22.58 1.12
CA TYR A 354 5.20 23.65 1.73
C TYR A 354 4.98 24.97 0.98
N THR A 355 4.84 26.05 1.73
CA THR A 355 4.84 27.42 1.21
C THR A 355 6.25 27.99 1.10
N ALA A 356 6.41 29.09 0.36
CA ALA A 356 7.68 29.82 0.26
C ALA A 356 8.16 30.37 1.62
N ALA A 357 7.23 30.57 2.57
CA ALA A 357 7.54 31.08 3.91
C ALA A 357 8.01 29.98 4.88
N ASP A 358 7.79 28.71 4.55
CA ASP A 358 8.13 27.61 5.45
C ASP A 358 9.65 27.46 5.59
N GLN A 359 10.10 27.16 6.81
CA GLN A 359 11.52 27.00 7.15
C GLN A 359 11.73 25.69 7.94
N GLY A 360 12.96 25.19 7.95
CA GLY A 360 13.37 24.00 8.72
C GLY A 360 13.92 22.88 7.83
N ALA A 361 14.59 21.92 8.47
CA ALA A 361 15.37 20.89 7.76
C ALA A 361 14.53 20.05 6.78
N ARG A 362 13.25 19.80 7.11
CA ARG A 362 12.33 19.06 6.24
C ARG A 362 11.96 19.83 4.97
N VAL A 363 11.76 21.13 5.10
CA VAL A 363 11.45 22.02 3.97
C VAL A 363 12.67 22.17 3.06
N ASP A 364 13.85 22.32 3.65
CA ASP A 364 15.11 22.44 2.91
C ASP A 364 15.44 21.14 2.15
N LEU A 365 15.23 19.98 2.77
CA LEU A 365 15.32 18.69 2.11
C LEU A 365 14.38 18.61 0.91
N ALA A 366 13.11 18.96 1.09
CA ALA A 366 12.10 18.93 0.03
C ALA A 366 12.46 19.84 -1.17
N ARG A 367 12.95 21.06 -0.91
CA ARG A 367 13.38 21.99 -1.96
C ARG A 367 14.58 21.46 -2.74
N ARG A 368 15.61 20.97 -2.04
CA ARG A 368 16.82 20.41 -2.68
C ARG A 368 16.47 19.15 -3.48
N ALA A 369 15.66 18.25 -2.91
CA ALA A 369 15.15 17.07 -3.59
C ALA A 369 14.41 17.43 -4.89
N THR A 370 13.48 18.39 -4.83
CA THR A 370 12.78 18.89 -6.04
C THR A 370 13.78 19.29 -7.11
N ALA A 371 14.73 20.17 -6.78
CA ALA A 371 15.66 20.71 -7.77
C ALA A 371 16.48 19.60 -8.44
N VAL A 372 17.05 18.67 -7.66
CA VAL A 372 17.96 17.66 -8.21
C VAL A 372 17.23 16.52 -8.92
N VAL A 373 16.08 16.05 -8.38
CA VAL A 373 15.33 14.93 -8.95
C VAL A 373 14.59 15.35 -10.22
N THR A 374 13.95 16.53 -10.24
CA THR A 374 13.27 17.01 -11.44
C THR A 374 14.24 17.30 -12.58
N THR A 375 15.43 17.84 -12.28
CA THR A 375 16.50 18.05 -13.27
C THR A 375 17.00 16.72 -13.84
N GLU A 376 17.25 15.73 -12.98
CA GLU A 376 17.66 14.39 -13.40
C GLU A 376 16.61 13.72 -14.29
N LEU A 377 15.34 13.75 -13.88
CA LEU A 377 14.26 13.17 -14.66
C LEU A 377 14.08 13.88 -16.00
N THR A 378 14.09 15.21 -16.02
CA THR A 378 14.02 16.00 -17.27
C THR A 378 15.15 15.62 -18.22
N THR A 379 16.38 15.49 -17.70
CA THR A 379 17.56 15.15 -18.51
C THR A 379 17.50 13.72 -19.05
N THR A 380 17.09 12.77 -18.22
CA THR A 380 17.09 11.34 -18.52
C THR A 380 15.94 10.96 -19.44
N THR A 381 14.75 11.51 -19.17
CA THR A 381 13.48 11.06 -19.78
C THR A 381 12.94 12.03 -20.82
N ARG A 382 13.52 13.26 -20.90
CA ARG A 382 13.07 14.37 -21.75
C ARG A 382 11.67 14.89 -21.43
N VAL A 383 11.11 14.54 -20.28
CA VAL A 383 9.87 15.13 -19.76
C VAL A 383 10.09 16.61 -19.50
N THR A 384 9.21 17.46 -19.99
CA THR A 384 9.24 18.90 -19.70
C THR A 384 8.22 19.29 -18.64
N ALA A 385 8.44 20.44 -17.99
CA ALA A 385 7.45 21.01 -17.06
C ALA A 385 6.10 21.27 -17.74
N ALA A 386 6.11 21.64 -19.02
CA ALA A 386 4.89 21.84 -19.79
C ALA A 386 4.10 20.55 -19.99
N ASP A 387 4.78 19.42 -20.25
CA ASP A 387 4.13 18.11 -20.36
C ASP A 387 3.48 17.72 -19.03
N ALA A 388 4.20 17.91 -17.92
CA ALA A 388 3.70 17.61 -16.58
C ALA A 388 2.50 18.48 -16.21
N GLN A 389 2.57 19.78 -16.49
CA GLN A 389 1.48 20.72 -16.25
C GLN A 389 0.23 20.39 -17.08
N GLN A 390 0.40 19.97 -18.33
CA GLN A 390 -0.71 19.55 -19.18
C GLN A 390 -1.43 18.35 -18.57
N LEU A 391 -0.68 17.30 -18.18
CA LEU A 391 -1.27 16.12 -17.55
C LEU A 391 -1.94 16.46 -16.21
N GLN A 392 -1.31 17.28 -15.38
CA GLN A 392 -1.87 17.70 -14.09
C GLN A 392 -3.18 18.47 -14.24
N SER A 393 -3.22 19.45 -15.15
CA SER A 393 -4.43 20.24 -15.44
C SER A 393 -5.57 19.36 -15.94
N ALA A 394 -5.23 18.35 -16.73
CA ALA A 394 -6.15 17.37 -17.25
C ALA A 394 -6.74 16.47 -16.15
N ILE A 395 -5.90 15.96 -15.26
CA ILE A 395 -6.33 15.17 -14.09
C ILE A 395 -7.24 16.01 -13.20
N ALA A 396 -6.88 17.28 -12.95
CA ALA A 396 -7.69 18.22 -12.19
C ALA A 396 -9.07 18.44 -12.82
N SER A 397 -9.12 18.71 -14.13
CA SER A 397 -10.37 18.90 -14.87
C SER A 397 -11.27 17.65 -14.84
N ARG A 398 -10.68 16.45 -14.97
CA ARG A 398 -11.43 15.19 -14.80
C ARG A 398 -11.98 15.08 -13.39
N ASN A 399 -11.14 15.31 -12.38
CA ASN A 399 -11.51 15.15 -10.98
C ASN A 399 -12.59 16.15 -10.55
N ASP A 400 -12.61 17.38 -11.08
CA ASP A 400 -13.72 18.33 -10.90
C ASP A 400 -15.05 17.74 -11.37
N ALA A 401 -15.06 17.07 -12.53
CA ALA A 401 -16.25 16.40 -13.04
C ALA A 401 -16.66 15.19 -12.17
N LEU A 402 -15.68 14.39 -11.70
CA LEU A 402 -15.94 13.27 -10.79
C LEU A 402 -16.51 13.72 -9.45
N VAL A 403 -15.98 14.81 -8.87
CA VAL A 403 -16.51 15.42 -7.64
C VAL A 403 -17.93 15.97 -7.87
N GLY A 404 -18.20 16.55 -9.03
CA GLY A 404 -19.56 16.94 -9.42
C GLY A 404 -20.53 15.76 -9.43
N LEU A 405 -20.13 14.62 -10.02
CA LEU A 405 -20.93 13.39 -10.02
C LEU A 405 -21.11 12.82 -8.61
N ALA A 406 -20.08 12.86 -7.77
CA ALA A 406 -20.17 12.44 -6.38
C ALA A 406 -21.20 13.26 -5.59
N LYS A 407 -21.24 14.58 -5.81
CA LYS A 407 -22.26 15.47 -5.24
C LYS A 407 -23.68 15.14 -5.70
N SER A 408 -23.83 14.60 -6.91
CA SER A 408 -25.11 14.07 -7.43
C SER A 408 -25.45 12.66 -6.93
N GLY A 409 -24.67 12.08 -6.00
CA GLY A 409 -24.97 10.79 -5.35
C GLY A 409 -24.38 9.57 -6.05
N TYR A 410 -23.49 9.75 -7.04
CA TYR A 410 -22.75 8.63 -7.63
C TYR A 410 -21.65 8.16 -6.68
N ALA A 411 -21.49 6.84 -6.54
CA ALA A 411 -20.42 6.23 -5.77
C ALA A 411 -19.08 6.28 -6.54
N ILE A 412 -18.56 7.49 -6.75
CA ILE A 412 -17.32 7.77 -7.47
C ILE A 412 -16.51 8.80 -6.69
N SER A 413 -15.19 8.68 -6.73
CA SER A 413 -14.27 9.64 -6.12
C SER A 413 -13.34 10.22 -7.17
N ALA A 414 -12.74 11.37 -6.84
CA ALA A 414 -11.55 11.80 -7.53
C ALA A 414 -10.44 10.73 -7.40
N THR A 415 -9.54 10.68 -8.38
CA THR A 415 -8.43 9.73 -8.39
C THR A 415 -7.16 10.32 -8.97
N SER A 416 -6.01 9.90 -8.44
CA SER A 416 -4.67 10.21 -8.96
C SER A 416 -4.27 9.30 -10.14
N ARG A 417 -5.06 8.26 -10.44
CA ARG A 417 -4.79 7.37 -11.57
C ARG A 417 -4.85 8.13 -12.89
N ILE A 418 -3.88 7.91 -13.78
CA ILE A 418 -3.90 8.50 -15.13
C ILE A 418 -5.09 7.93 -15.91
N TRP A 419 -5.31 6.62 -15.85
CA TRP A 419 -6.41 5.94 -16.53
C TRP A 419 -7.51 5.55 -15.55
N LEU A 420 -8.77 5.82 -15.90
CA LEU A 420 -9.90 5.29 -15.16
C LEU A 420 -10.00 3.77 -15.31
N SER A 421 -10.43 3.09 -14.26
CA SER A 421 -10.68 1.64 -14.32
C SER A 421 -11.83 1.32 -15.28
N PRO A 422 -11.87 0.10 -15.86
CA PRO A 422 -12.96 -0.31 -16.74
C PRO A 422 -14.36 -0.16 -16.11
N ALA A 423 -14.52 -0.51 -14.83
CA ALA A 423 -15.76 -0.27 -14.07
C ALA A 423 -16.20 1.18 -14.11
N THR A 424 -15.27 2.10 -13.82
CA THR A 424 -15.54 3.53 -13.77
C THR A 424 -15.94 4.05 -15.14
N VAL A 425 -15.23 3.65 -16.21
CA VAL A 425 -15.58 4.01 -17.59
C VAL A 425 -16.98 3.52 -17.97
N ARG A 426 -17.34 2.27 -17.61
CA ARG A 426 -18.69 1.73 -17.84
C ARG A 426 -19.75 2.51 -17.06
N GLY A 427 -19.50 2.79 -15.78
CA GLY A 427 -20.39 3.57 -14.91
C GLY A 427 -20.66 4.97 -15.47
N LEU A 428 -19.60 5.67 -15.89
CA LEU A 428 -19.70 6.98 -16.54
C LEU A 428 -20.43 6.90 -17.88
N THR A 429 -20.21 5.85 -18.67
CA THR A 429 -20.93 5.65 -19.95
C THR A 429 -22.42 5.48 -19.72
N ARG A 430 -22.83 4.73 -18.68
CA ARG A 430 -24.24 4.60 -18.28
C ARG A 430 -24.82 5.93 -17.82
N ALA A 431 -24.10 6.68 -16.97
CA ALA A 431 -24.52 8.00 -16.50
C ALA A 431 -24.69 9.01 -17.65
N LYS A 432 -23.77 8.99 -18.63
CA LYS A 432 -23.86 9.80 -19.86
C LYS A 432 -25.13 9.52 -20.66
N GLY A 433 -25.58 8.26 -20.70
CA GLY A 433 -26.81 7.86 -21.39
C GLY A 433 -28.11 8.31 -20.73
N GLN A 434 -28.08 8.75 -19.47
CA GLN A 434 -29.28 9.14 -18.71
C GLN A 434 -29.75 10.58 -18.95
N GLY A 435 -28.95 11.42 -19.63
CA GLY A 435 -29.25 12.83 -19.88
C GLY A 435 -29.03 13.75 -18.66
N GLY A 436 -29.31 15.05 -18.80
CA GLY A 436 -29.22 16.02 -17.71
C GLY A 436 -27.82 16.54 -17.39
N TYR A 437 -27.65 17.09 -16.18
CA TYR A 437 -26.39 17.67 -15.69
C TYR A 437 -25.32 16.61 -15.49
N GLU A 438 -25.71 15.46 -14.94
CA GLU A 438 -24.89 14.28 -14.71
C GLU A 438 -24.31 13.76 -16.03
N ALA A 439 -25.10 13.74 -17.10
CA ALA A 439 -24.61 13.30 -18.40
C ALA A 439 -23.52 14.20 -18.99
N LYS A 440 -23.60 15.51 -18.73
CA LYS A 440 -22.55 16.46 -19.12
C LYS A 440 -21.26 16.16 -18.34
N LEU A 441 -21.34 16.03 -17.02
CA LEU A 441 -20.16 15.73 -16.20
C LEU A 441 -19.54 14.37 -16.55
N ALA A 442 -20.36 13.34 -16.77
CA ALA A 442 -19.88 12.04 -17.21
C ALA A 442 -19.24 12.09 -18.61
N GLY A 443 -19.81 12.89 -19.51
CA GLY A 443 -19.23 13.17 -20.83
C GLY A 443 -17.88 13.88 -20.75
N GLU A 444 -17.75 14.89 -19.89
CA GLU A 444 -16.50 15.62 -19.64
C GLU A 444 -15.44 14.68 -19.05
N ALA A 445 -15.79 13.88 -18.04
CA ALA A 445 -14.87 12.93 -17.42
C ALA A 445 -14.36 11.88 -18.43
N LEU A 446 -15.24 11.33 -19.27
CA LEU A 446 -14.88 10.37 -20.32
C LEU A 446 -14.01 11.02 -21.41
N GLN A 447 -14.40 12.20 -21.89
CA GLN A 447 -13.62 12.92 -22.91
C GLN A 447 -12.22 13.26 -22.40
N THR A 448 -12.10 13.70 -21.16
CA THR A 448 -10.81 13.99 -20.55
C THR A 448 -10.02 12.69 -20.36
N ASN A 449 -10.63 11.60 -19.87
CA ASN A 449 -9.98 10.29 -19.79
C ASN A 449 -9.41 9.83 -21.15
N ASP A 450 -10.15 9.99 -22.25
CA ASP A 450 -9.67 9.63 -23.59
C ASP A 450 -8.47 10.48 -24.03
N ARG A 451 -8.49 11.79 -23.70
CA ARG A 451 -7.37 12.70 -23.96
C ARG A 451 -6.14 12.38 -23.13
N MET A 452 -6.24 11.61 -22.05
CA MET A 452 -5.07 11.27 -21.23
C MET A 452 -4.04 10.47 -22.04
N LYS A 453 -4.47 9.78 -23.11
CA LYS A 453 -3.59 9.09 -24.06
C LYS A 453 -2.53 10.01 -24.65
N LEU A 454 -2.92 11.25 -24.93
CA LEU A 454 -2.03 12.26 -25.48
C LEU A 454 -1.13 12.86 -24.41
N TYR A 455 -1.71 13.28 -23.28
CA TYR A 455 -0.97 14.00 -22.23
C TYR A 455 -0.05 13.10 -21.42
N ALA A 456 -0.38 11.82 -21.24
CA ALA A 456 0.45 10.88 -20.51
C ALA A 456 1.64 10.40 -21.35
N LYS A 457 1.53 10.35 -22.69
CA LYS A 457 2.58 9.85 -23.58
C LYS A 457 3.98 10.44 -23.30
N PRO A 458 4.17 11.77 -23.19
CA PRO A 458 5.48 12.32 -22.85
C PRO A 458 5.95 11.96 -21.43
N ILE A 459 5.03 11.66 -20.50
CA ILE A 459 5.31 11.36 -19.09
C ILE A 459 5.67 9.89 -18.85
N LEU A 460 5.17 8.96 -19.68
CA LEU A 460 5.38 7.52 -19.53
C LEU A 460 6.86 7.11 -19.31
N PRO A 461 7.87 7.72 -19.97
CA PRO A 461 9.27 7.40 -19.69
C PRO A 461 9.70 7.68 -18.25
N ALA A 462 9.20 8.73 -17.59
CA ALA A 462 9.51 9.00 -16.19
C ALA A 462 8.80 8.03 -15.23
N ILE A 463 7.58 7.60 -15.56
CA ILE A 463 6.88 6.53 -14.83
C ILE A 463 7.66 5.21 -14.98
N ALA A 464 8.22 4.93 -16.15
CA ALA A 464 9.02 3.73 -16.39
C ALA A 464 10.32 3.72 -15.56
N GLU A 465 10.97 4.88 -15.38
CA GLU A 465 12.12 5.01 -14.47
C GLU A 465 11.73 4.73 -13.02
N LEU A 466 10.65 5.35 -12.51
CA LEU A 466 10.13 5.05 -11.17
C LEU A 466 9.82 3.55 -10.99
N THR A 467 9.09 2.99 -11.96
CA THR A 467 8.68 1.58 -11.96
C THR A 467 9.88 0.64 -11.89
N LYS A 468 10.92 0.92 -12.68
CA LYS A 468 12.16 0.14 -12.69
C LYS A 468 12.87 0.20 -11.34
N ILE A 469 12.88 1.37 -10.69
CA ILE A 469 13.53 1.53 -9.38
C ILE A 469 12.84 0.69 -8.31
N GLU A 470 11.52 0.81 -8.19
CA GLU A 470 10.74 0.06 -7.20
C GLU A 470 10.80 -1.45 -7.45
N GLU A 471 10.78 -1.88 -8.73
CA GLU A 471 10.95 -3.28 -9.09
C GLU A 471 12.30 -3.84 -8.67
N GLU A 472 13.40 -3.19 -9.04
CA GLU A 472 14.74 -3.66 -8.71
C GLU A 472 14.97 -3.73 -7.19
N GLN A 473 14.39 -2.78 -6.44
CA GLN A 473 14.41 -2.77 -4.98
C GLN A 473 13.61 -3.93 -4.40
N PHE A 474 12.42 -4.20 -4.93
CA PHE A 474 11.57 -5.31 -4.50
C PHE A 474 12.20 -6.68 -4.78
N LEU A 475 12.76 -6.88 -5.97
CA LEU A 475 13.43 -8.13 -6.34
C LEU A 475 14.70 -8.36 -5.52
N GLY A 476 15.50 -7.31 -5.29
CA GLY A 476 16.66 -7.38 -4.40
C GLY A 476 16.28 -7.80 -2.97
N ARG A 477 15.15 -7.28 -2.48
CA ARG A 477 14.54 -7.69 -1.21
C ARG A 477 14.17 -9.17 -1.20
N LEU A 478 13.43 -9.64 -2.20
CA LEU A 478 12.97 -11.04 -2.28
C LEU A 478 14.16 -12.02 -2.35
N ALA A 479 15.17 -11.70 -3.16
CA ALA A 479 16.37 -12.52 -3.29
C ALA A 479 17.12 -12.64 -1.95
N GLU A 480 17.20 -11.54 -1.21
CA GLU A 480 17.84 -11.54 0.09
C GLU A 480 17.00 -12.27 1.14
N GLU A 481 15.69 -12.05 1.15
CA GLU A 481 14.80 -12.70 2.11
C GLU A 481 14.82 -14.22 1.92
N LYS A 482 14.80 -14.70 0.68
CA LYS A 482 14.93 -16.12 0.36
C LYS A 482 16.24 -16.69 0.90
N ARG A 483 17.36 -16.01 0.63
CA ARG A 483 18.68 -16.43 1.12
C ARG A 483 18.76 -16.49 2.64
N LEU A 484 18.32 -15.42 3.31
CA LEU A 484 18.34 -15.36 4.78
C LEU A 484 17.47 -16.44 5.43
N ARG A 485 16.34 -16.79 4.80
CA ARG A 485 15.50 -17.93 5.23
C ARG A 485 16.22 -19.26 5.05
N GLU A 486 16.92 -19.46 3.94
CA GLU A 486 17.72 -20.68 3.69
C GLU A 486 18.88 -20.80 4.70
N GLU A 487 19.61 -19.71 4.94
CA GLU A 487 20.66 -19.64 5.96
C GLU A 487 20.11 -19.97 7.36
N ARG A 488 18.95 -19.41 7.72
CA ARG A 488 18.31 -19.68 9.02
C ARG A 488 17.88 -21.14 9.14
N ARG A 489 17.27 -21.71 8.10
CA ARG A 489 16.86 -23.13 8.08
C ARG A 489 18.07 -24.05 8.26
N ALA A 490 19.16 -23.80 7.54
CA ALA A 490 20.39 -24.57 7.67
C ALA A 490 20.99 -24.48 9.09
N ALA A 491 20.95 -23.29 9.70
CA ALA A 491 21.40 -23.11 11.08
C ALA A 491 20.52 -23.87 12.09
N ASP A 492 19.20 -23.81 11.93
CA ASP A 492 18.25 -24.53 12.79
C ASP A 492 18.42 -26.07 12.63
N GLU A 493 18.65 -26.56 11.42
CA GLU A 493 18.94 -27.99 11.15
C GLU A 493 20.26 -28.44 11.78
N ALA A 494 21.32 -27.65 11.65
CA ALA A 494 22.62 -27.93 12.26
C ALA A 494 22.53 -27.94 13.80
N TYR A 495 21.75 -27.01 14.37
CA TYR A 495 21.48 -26.98 15.82
C TYR A 495 20.76 -28.25 16.29
N ARG A 496 19.69 -28.67 15.60
CA ARG A 496 18.97 -29.91 15.94
C ARG A 496 19.88 -31.12 15.87
N ALA A 497 20.69 -31.23 14.81
CA ALA A 497 21.66 -32.32 14.67
C ALA A 497 22.69 -32.35 15.83
N ALA A 498 23.17 -31.18 16.27
CA ALA A 498 24.08 -31.07 17.40
C ALA A 498 23.41 -31.44 18.73
N GLU A 499 22.14 -31.07 18.93
CA GLU A 499 21.38 -31.42 20.13
C GLU A 499 21.09 -32.92 20.19
N ASP A 500 20.70 -33.53 19.07
CA ASP A 500 20.48 -34.98 18.95
C ASP A 500 21.78 -35.76 19.23
N ALA A 501 22.92 -35.28 18.73
CA ALA A 501 24.23 -35.86 19.03
C ALA A 501 24.59 -35.76 20.52
N ARG A 502 24.29 -34.63 21.19
CA ARG A 502 24.49 -34.48 22.64
C ARG A 502 23.61 -35.43 23.44
N ARG A 503 22.33 -35.58 23.07
CA ARG A 503 21.39 -36.52 23.72
C ARG A 503 21.86 -37.97 23.53
N ALA A 504 22.30 -38.34 22.32
CA ALA A 504 22.83 -39.66 22.04
C ALA A 504 24.09 -39.97 22.87
N ALA A 505 25.01 -39.00 23.00
CA ALA A 505 26.20 -39.13 23.83
C ALA A 505 25.86 -39.28 25.32
N ALA A 506 24.89 -38.52 25.83
CA ALA A 506 24.42 -38.63 27.22
C ALA A 506 23.78 -40.00 27.49
N ALA A 507 22.93 -40.49 26.57
CA ALA A 507 22.34 -41.82 26.67
C ALA A 507 23.40 -42.94 26.64
N ALA A 508 24.42 -42.80 25.79
CA ALA A 508 25.55 -43.74 25.76
C ALA A 508 26.33 -43.75 27.08
N ARG A 509 26.63 -42.58 27.66
CA ARG A 509 27.27 -42.46 28.98
C ARG A 509 26.43 -43.09 30.08
N HIS A 510 25.11 -42.87 30.06
CA HIS A 510 24.19 -43.47 31.03
C HIS A 510 24.17 -45.00 30.90
N ARG A 511 24.14 -45.56 29.68
CA ARG A 511 24.23 -47.03 29.48
C ARG A 511 25.55 -47.60 29.99
N ILE A 512 26.67 -46.92 29.76
CA ILE A 512 27.98 -47.33 30.28
C ILE A 512 27.99 -47.30 31.81
N ALA A 513 27.44 -46.24 32.41
CA ALA A 513 27.35 -46.12 33.86
C ALA A 513 26.44 -47.18 34.48
N LEU A 514 25.29 -47.49 33.84
CA LEU A 514 24.38 -48.54 34.26
C LEU A 514 25.04 -49.92 34.18
N ALA A 515 25.73 -50.23 33.07
CA ALA A 515 26.46 -51.48 32.91
C ALA A 515 27.56 -51.64 33.97
N ALA A 516 28.33 -50.58 34.24
CA ALA A 516 29.34 -50.57 35.30
C ALA A 516 28.73 -50.76 36.70
N ALA A 517 27.56 -50.17 36.98
CA ALA A 517 26.86 -50.33 38.26
C ALA A 517 26.31 -51.75 38.46
N ILE A 518 25.83 -52.40 37.39
CA ILE A 518 25.43 -53.82 37.40
C ILE A 518 26.66 -54.71 37.65
N GLU A 519 27.77 -54.50 36.93
CA GLU A 519 29.02 -55.27 37.14
C GLU A 519 29.61 -55.09 38.55
N ALA A 520 29.47 -53.89 39.13
CA ALA A 520 29.90 -53.60 40.49
C ALA A 520 28.95 -54.14 41.58
N GLY A 521 27.82 -54.77 41.20
CA GLY A 521 26.83 -55.32 42.14
C GLY A 521 26.03 -54.25 42.89
N ALA A 522 26.01 -53.00 42.41
CA ALA A 522 25.28 -51.89 43.02
C ALA A 522 23.79 -51.85 42.61
N LEU A 523 23.41 -52.61 41.58
CA LEU A 523 22.03 -52.81 41.12
C LEU A 523 21.78 -54.31 40.97
N ALA A 524 20.74 -54.83 41.62
CA ALA A 524 20.32 -56.21 41.45
C ALA A 524 19.68 -56.39 40.06
N THR A 525 20.13 -57.40 39.31
CA THR A 525 19.35 -57.94 38.20
C THR A 525 18.30 -58.84 38.84
N ASP A 526 17.06 -58.38 38.95
CA ASP A 526 15.95 -59.16 39.52
C ASP A 526 15.64 -60.38 38.64
N ASP A 527 16.35 -61.48 38.88
CA ASP A 527 15.77 -62.81 38.98
C ASP A 527 15.83 -63.17 40.48
N GLU A 528 14.67 -63.38 41.09
CA GLU A 528 14.40 -63.73 42.49
C GLU A 528 14.03 -62.59 43.47
N ALA A 529 12.78 -62.12 43.36
CA ALA A 529 12.00 -61.69 44.53
C ALA A 529 10.49 -61.95 44.33
N GLU A 530 10.02 -63.12 44.77
CA GLU A 530 8.63 -63.30 45.20
C GLU A 530 8.36 -62.37 46.40
N GLY A 531 7.48 -61.38 46.25
CA GLY A 531 7.02 -60.56 47.38
C GLY A 531 6.35 -59.25 46.97
N ASP A 532 5.03 -59.23 47.04
CA ASP A 532 4.10 -58.09 47.10
C ASP A 532 4.58 -56.69 46.64
N GLY A 533 4.08 -56.29 45.47
CA GLY A 533 3.54 -54.95 45.21
C GLY A 533 4.44 -53.74 45.47
N ALA A 534 5.29 -53.39 44.51
CA ALA A 534 5.64 -52.00 44.24
C ALA A 534 5.97 -51.81 42.76
N VAL A 535 5.04 -51.19 42.03
CA VAL A 535 5.33 -50.58 40.72
C VAL A 535 6.28 -49.43 40.97
N VAL A 536 7.55 -49.57 40.58
CA VAL A 536 8.46 -48.42 40.51
C VAL A 536 8.21 -47.74 39.17
N GLU A 537 7.45 -46.65 39.20
CA GLU A 537 7.31 -45.71 38.09
C GLU A 537 8.68 -45.21 37.61
N GLU A 538 8.85 -45.13 36.29
CA GLU A 538 9.89 -44.31 35.66
C GLU A 538 9.79 -42.86 36.18
N GLY A 539 10.65 -42.51 37.14
CA GLY A 539 10.64 -41.18 37.73
C GLY A 539 11.88 -40.85 38.54
N ALA A 540 12.75 -40.04 37.92
CA ALA A 540 13.67 -39.10 38.57
C ALA A 540 14.67 -39.64 39.61
N VAL A 541 15.91 -39.89 39.16
CA VAL A 541 17.09 -39.60 40.00
C VAL A 541 17.65 -38.26 39.53
N VAL A 542 17.34 -37.23 40.32
CA VAL A 542 18.04 -35.95 40.30
C VAL A 542 19.48 -36.23 40.75
N VAL A 543 20.45 -36.06 39.84
CA VAL A 543 21.84 -35.86 40.27
C VAL A 543 21.94 -34.38 40.65
N THR A 544 21.76 -34.10 41.94
CA THR A 544 22.24 -32.88 42.57
C THR A 544 23.76 -32.93 42.58
N ASP A 545 24.37 -31.95 41.92
CA ASP A 545 25.78 -31.64 42.03
C ASP A 545 25.97 -30.89 43.38
N ASP A 546 26.17 -31.61 44.48
CA ASP A 546 26.62 -31.05 45.77
C ASP A 546 28.16 -30.92 45.73
N GLY A 547 28.85 -29.86 46.17
CA GLY A 547 28.53 -28.61 46.86
C GLY A 547 29.75 -27.65 46.74
N ASP A 548 29.74 -26.40 47.21
CA ASP A 548 29.30 -26.01 48.55
C ASP A 548 28.69 -24.58 48.62
N PRO A 549 27.84 -24.29 49.64
CA PRO A 549 26.94 -23.14 49.77
C PRO A 549 27.37 -22.13 50.85
N ALA A 550 26.82 -20.92 50.77
CA ALA A 550 26.48 -20.11 51.94
C ALA A 550 25.40 -19.07 51.58
N ASP A 551 24.49 -18.86 52.52
CA ASP A 551 23.47 -17.80 52.59
C ASP A 551 22.17 -17.95 51.79
N LEU A 552 21.43 -19.01 52.11
CA LEU A 552 19.97 -18.95 52.19
C LEU A 552 19.53 -19.07 53.67
N ALA A 553 19.27 -17.93 54.29
CA ALA A 553 18.44 -17.83 55.48
C ALA A 553 17.47 -16.66 55.31
N GLY A 554 16.18 -16.96 55.18
CA GLY A 554 15.13 -15.95 55.38
C GLY A 554 13.96 -16.00 54.41
N LEU A 555 13.05 -16.94 54.66
CA LEU A 555 11.60 -16.70 54.77
C LEU A 555 10.94 -15.93 53.60
N ALA A 556 10.25 -16.62 52.70
CA ALA A 556 8.83 -16.92 52.83
C ALA A 556 7.95 -15.68 53.12
N GLY A 557 7.18 -15.25 52.12
CA GLY A 557 6.09 -14.31 52.35
C GLY A 557 5.39 -13.83 51.09
N VAL A 558 4.22 -14.44 50.81
CA VAL A 558 3.10 -13.92 50.00
C VAL A 558 3.37 -13.90 48.48
N GLY A 559 2.65 -14.60 47.59
CA GLY A 559 1.32 -15.17 47.63
C GLY A 559 0.63 -14.84 46.29
N GLY A 560 -0.06 -15.81 45.68
CA GLY A 560 -1.19 -15.50 44.78
C GLY A 560 -0.94 -15.57 43.26
N ILE A 561 -1.05 -16.79 42.75
CA ILE A 561 -1.59 -17.24 41.45
C ILE A 561 -2.39 -16.18 40.66
N GLY A 562 -2.07 -16.05 39.37
CA GLY A 562 -2.93 -15.43 38.35
C GLY A 562 -2.47 -15.77 36.93
N VAL A 563 -3.03 -16.82 36.34
CA VAL A 563 -2.83 -17.22 34.94
C VAL A 563 -3.41 -16.14 34.02
N ALA A 564 -2.60 -15.62 33.08
CA ALA A 564 -3.08 -14.97 31.86
C ALA A 564 -2.12 -15.29 30.70
N ALA A 565 -2.71 -15.81 29.62
CA ALA A 565 -2.04 -16.13 28.37
C ALA A 565 -1.51 -14.87 27.65
N GLY A 566 -0.33 -14.97 27.04
CA GLY A 566 0.16 -13.98 26.09
C GLY A 566 1.67 -13.90 25.97
N GLY A 567 2.22 -14.44 24.87
CA GLY A 567 3.27 -13.86 24.02
C GLY A 567 4.59 -13.33 24.61
N ALA A 568 5.68 -13.77 23.97
CA ALA A 568 7.02 -13.17 23.96
C ALA A 568 7.80 -13.22 25.29
N ASP A 569 8.68 -14.22 25.40
CA ASP A 569 10.06 -14.08 25.93
C ASP A 569 10.59 -15.47 26.29
N ARG A 570 11.09 -16.22 25.28
CA ARG A 570 12.13 -17.25 25.47
C ARG A 570 12.94 -17.39 24.19
N ASP A 571 14.17 -16.90 24.27
CA ASP A 571 15.40 -17.35 23.60
C ASP A 571 16.24 -16.16 23.12
N LEU A 572 16.82 -15.44 24.09
CA LEU A 572 18.01 -14.63 23.86
C LEU A 572 19.20 -15.60 23.73
N VAL A 573 19.63 -15.85 22.50
CA VAL A 573 20.88 -16.58 22.21
C VAL A 573 21.90 -15.56 21.74
N ASP A 574 23.01 -15.44 22.46
CA ASP A 574 24.16 -14.66 22.02
C ASP A 574 24.68 -15.21 20.68
N PRO A 575 24.93 -14.35 19.67
CA PRO A 575 25.45 -14.80 18.38
C PRO A 575 26.85 -15.41 18.53
N ALA A 576 27.13 -16.43 17.71
CA ALA A 576 28.39 -17.15 17.70
C ALA A 576 29.62 -16.21 17.61
N PRO A 577 30.74 -16.52 18.30
CA PRO A 577 31.95 -15.70 18.25
C PRO A 577 32.51 -15.71 16.82
N GLY A 578 32.49 -14.53 16.18
CA GLY A 578 32.94 -14.34 14.79
C GLY A 578 31.85 -13.90 13.81
N ALA A 579 30.57 -13.88 14.23
CA ALA A 579 29.52 -13.22 13.44
C ALA A 579 29.80 -11.70 13.37
N PRO A 580 29.69 -11.06 12.20
CA PRO A 580 29.87 -9.62 12.09
C PRO A 580 28.87 -8.93 13.03
N LYS A 581 29.39 -8.26 14.06
CA LYS A 581 28.60 -7.43 14.98
C LYS A 581 28.04 -6.23 14.22
N LEU A 582 26.86 -6.37 13.64
CA LEU A 582 26.03 -5.25 13.17
C LEU A 582 24.69 -5.29 13.91
N LEU A 583 24.77 -4.76 15.12
CA LEU A 583 23.80 -4.67 16.21
C LEU A 583 22.57 -3.78 15.96
N TYR A 584 22.15 -3.53 14.70
CA TYR A 584 21.15 -2.47 14.43
C TYR A 584 19.86 -2.92 13.76
N PHE A 585 19.86 -4.04 13.03
CA PHE A 585 18.61 -4.64 12.58
C PHE A 585 18.09 -5.54 13.68
N SER A 586 16.80 -5.50 13.96
CA SER A 586 16.18 -6.57 14.74
C SER A 586 16.53 -7.93 14.10
N ASP A 587 16.46 -9.05 14.82
CA ASP A 587 16.64 -10.39 14.24
C ASP A 587 15.64 -10.72 13.08
N SER A 588 14.81 -9.75 12.69
CA SER A 588 13.97 -9.74 11.51
C SER A 588 14.76 -9.91 10.21
N ILE A 589 14.57 -11.08 9.60
CA ILE A 589 14.95 -11.37 8.21
C ILE A 589 14.41 -10.29 7.26
N ARG A 590 13.19 -9.81 7.50
CA ARG A 590 12.53 -8.80 6.66
C ARG A 590 13.27 -7.47 6.66
N ASP A 591 13.70 -6.99 7.82
CA ASP A 591 14.39 -5.70 7.94
C ASP A 591 15.76 -5.75 7.26
N ARG A 592 16.48 -6.87 7.43
CA ARG A 592 17.75 -7.12 6.72
C ARG A 592 17.56 -7.22 5.21
N ALA A 593 16.49 -7.86 4.76
CA ALA A 593 16.15 -7.93 3.33
C ALA A 593 15.82 -6.56 2.74
N ILE A 594 15.05 -5.73 3.47
CA ILE A 594 14.78 -4.33 3.10
C ILE A 594 16.10 -3.58 2.91
N ALA A 595 16.96 -3.65 3.92
CA ALA A 595 18.24 -2.98 3.90
C ALA A 595 19.15 -3.39 2.73
N ALA A 596 19.22 -4.69 2.45
CA ALA A 596 20.01 -5.21 1.34
C ALA A 596 19.46 -4.75 -0.01
N GLY A 597 18.14 -4.82 -0.20
CA GLY A 597 17.48 -4.38 -1.44
C GLY A 597 17.71 -2.90 -1.71
N GLU A 598 17.69 -2.07 -0.67
CA GLU A 598 17.90 -0.62 -0.74
C GLU A 598 19.33 -0.24 -1.07
N LEU A 599 20.32 -0.83 -0.39
CA LEU A 599 21.73 -0.60 -0.69
C LEU A 599 22.11 -1.12 -2.08
N ALA A 600 21.60 -2.30 -2.47
CA ALA A 600 21.81 -2.83 -3.81
C ALA A 600 21.22 -1.90 -4.88
N THR A 601 20.06 -1.29 -4.60
CA THR A 601 19.42 -0.32 -5.48
C THR A 601 20.29 0.91 -5.68
N LEU A 602 20.92 1.45 -4.63
CA LEU A 602 21.83 2.61 -4.73
C LEU A 602 23.21 2.28 -5.32
N ALA A 603 23.69 1.05 -5.13
CA ALA A 603 25.01 0.63 -5.56
C ALA A 603 25.10 0.21 -7.05
N ARG A 604 23.97 0.14 -7.75
CA ARG A 604 23.91 -0.17 -9.18
C ARG A 604 24.18 1.06 -10.04
N ASP A 605 24.64 0.83 -11.27
CA ASP A 605 24.68 1.87 -12.29
C ASP A 605 23.28 2.12 -12.84
N ARG A 606 22.83 3.38 -12.83
CA ARG A 606 21.43 3.73 -13.13
C ARG A 606 21.35 5.08 -13.82
N SER A 607 20.28 5.22 -14.58
CA SER A 607 19.82 6.43 -15.27
C SER A 607 19.35 7.51 -14.31
N SER A 608 18.65 7.15 -13.21
CA SER A 608 18.12 8.11 -12.23
C SER A 608 18.53 7.79 -10.78
N PRO A 609 19.83 7.94 -10.45
CA PRO A 609 20.37 7.65 -9.11
C PRO A 609 19.83 8.59 -8.01
N ARG A 610 19.54 9.87 -8.32
CA ARG A 610 18.98 10.80 -7.32
C ARG A 610 17.52 10.52 -7.02
N LEU A 611 16.73 10.16 -8.02
CA LEU A 611 15.38 9.64 -7.80
C LEU A 611 15.41 8.43 -6.86
N ALA A 612 16.34 7.49 -7.10
CA ALA A 612 16.48 6.31 -6.25
C ALA A 612 16.79 6.67 -4.79
N LEU A 613 17.74 7.57 -4.56
CA LEU A 613 18.06 8.05 -3.21
C LEU A 613 16.87 8.76 -2.56
N TRP A 614 16.15 9.61 -3.32
CA TRP A 614 14.98 10.31 -2.82
C TRP A 614 13.87 9.36 -2.36
N LEU A 615 13.57 8.31 -3.13
CA LEU A 615 12.53 7.34 -2.75
C LEU A 615 12.83 6.65 -1.40
N LEU A 616 14.11 6.37 -1.13
CA LEU A 616 14.52 5.82 0.16
C LEU A 616 14.43 6.85 1.28
N VAL A 617 14.90 8.07 1.05
CA VAL A 617 14.79 9.17 2.04
C VAL A 617 13.32 9.41 2.39
N ARG A 618 12.45 9.49 1.39
CA ARG A 618 10.99 9.63 1.57
C ARG A 618 10.45 8.51 2.45
N ARG A 619 10.78 7.25 2.15
CA ARG A 619 10.33 6.08 2.93
C ARG A 619 10.80 6.13 4.39
N ALA A 620 12.03 6.57 4.64
CA ALA A 620 12.54 6.78 6.00
C ALA A 620 11.77 7.88 6.75
N THR A 621 11.40 8.97 6.05
CA THR A 621 10.69 10.12 6.65
C THR A 621 9.17 9.96 6.79
N ALA A 622 8.56 8.98 6.11
CA ALA A 622 7.12 8.74 6.08
C ALA A 622 6.56 8.01 7.32
N MET A 623 7.25 8.07 8.47
CA MET A 623 6.96 7.27 9.67
C MET A 623 5.46 7.30 10.05
N SER A 624 4.76 6.21 9.76
CA SER A 624 3.42 5.93 10.24
C SER A 624 3.44 4.77 11.23
N ALA A 625 2.45 4.68 12.13
CA ALA A 625 2.40 3.65 13.17
C ALA A 625 2.42 2.20 12.62
N ARG A 626 2.09 1.99 11.33
CA ARG A 626 2.12 0.69 10.63
C ARG A 626 3.42 0.37 9.88
N SER A 627 4.30 1.35 9.66
CA SER A 627 5.52 1.20 8.85
C SER A 627 6.82 1.27 9.66
N ARG A 628 6.74 1.27 11.00
CA ARG A 628 7.90 1.51 11.88
C ARG A 628 9.11 0.60 11.61
N SER A 629 8.89 -0.66 11.24
CA SER A 629 10.01 -1.56 10.93
C SER A 629 10.66 -1.23 9.59
N GLU A 630 9.88 -0.97 8.54
CA GLU A 630 10.41 -0.68 7.20
C GLU A 630 11.07 0.69 7.13
N SER A 631 10.40 1.74 7.62
CA SER A 631 10.97 3.09 7.69
C SER A 631 12.19 3.13 8.62
N GLY A 632 12.17 2.37 9.71
CA GLY A 632 13.30 2.24 10.63
C GLY A 632 14.51 1.55 9.99
N ALA A 633 14.30 0.43 9.29
CA ALA A 633 15.36 -0.26 8.54
C ALA A 633 15.96 0.66 7.46
N THR A 634 15.10 1.38 6.74
CA THR A 634 15.52 2.37 5.72
C THR A 634 16.37 3.48 6.35
N ALA A 635 15.93 4.05 7.48
CA ALA A 635 16.66 5.11 8.17
C ALA A 635 18.04 4.67 8.69
N LEU A 636 18.14 3.45 9.22
CA LEU A 636 19.42 2.89 9.68
C LEU A 636 20.41 2.73 8.52
N VAL A 637 19.94 2.19 7.39
CA VAL A 637 20.76 2.01 6.18
C VAL A 637 21.24 3.32 5.61
N LEU A 638 20.35 4.30 5.50
CA LEU A 638 20.73 5.65 5.07
C LEU A 638 21.71 6.29 6.05
N GLY A 639 21.57 6.00 7.35
CA GLY A 639 22.52 6.40 8.38
C GLY A 639 23.94 5.91 8.17
N GLU A 640 24.10 4.62 7.87
CA GLU A 640 25.40 4.02 7.57
C GLU A 640 25.96 4.53 6.23
N LEU A 641 25.09 4.72 5.23
CA LEU A 641 25.46 5.36 3.97
C LEU A 641 25.99 6.78 4.18
N PHE A 642 25.31 7.60 5.00
CA PHE A 642 25.73 8.97 5.31
C PHE A 642 27.08 8.99 6.04
N GLY A 643 27.33 8.02 6.93
CA GLY A 643 28.63 7.82 7.57
C GLY A 643 29.74 7.60 6.54
N GLN A 644 29.51 6.71 5.57
CA GLN A 644 30.44 6.41 4.47
C GLN A 644 30.64 7.57 3.49
N LEU A 645 29.72 8.54 3.45
CA LEU A 645 29.81 9.77 2.67
C LEU A 645 30.44 10.94 3.45
N GLY A 646 30.78 10.74 4.73
CA GLY A 646 31.31 11.78 5.61
C GLY A 646 30.27 12.84 6.01
N LEU A 647 28.98 12.49 6.00
CA LEU A 647 27.86 13.39 6.31
C LEU A 647 27.34 13.23 7.75
N GLY A 648 27.94 12.31 8.52
CA GLY A 648 27.51 11.93 9.87
C GLY A 648 26.90 10.53 9.91
N SER A 649 27.04 9.83 11.03
CA SER A 649 26.50 8.48 11.21
C SER A 649 25.16 8.50 11.94
N TRP A 650 24.18 7.74 11.45
CA TRP A 650 22.87 7.59 12.09
C TRP A 650 22.67 6.19 12.64
N LYS A 651 22.38 6.07 13.94
CA LYS A 651 22.24 4.78 14.64
C LYS A 651 20.92 4.62 15.39
N LYS A 652 19.94 5.47 15.09
CA LYS A 652 18.62 5.50 15.73
C LYS A 652 17.54 5.24 14.70
N LEU A 653 16.45 4.60 15.11
CA LEU A 653 15.29 4.30 14.25
C LEU A 653 14.46 5.55 13.89
N GLY A 654 14.58 6.64 14.64
CA GLY A 654 13.88 7.89 14.39
C GLY A 654 14.66 8.82 13.47
N VAL A 655 13.93 9.58 12.65
CA VAL A 655 14.46 10.67 11.83
C VAL A 655 14.35 11.99 12.60
N ASP A 656 15.45 12.73 12.71
CA ASP A 656 15.46 14.11 13.24
C ASP A 656 16.10 15.08 12.23
N ASP A 657 16.25 16.34 12.62
CA ASP A 657 16.80 17.39 11.76
C ASP A 657 18.22 17.08 11.23
N ALA A 658 19.07 16.43 12.01
CA ALA A 658 20.43 16.10 11.56
C ALA A 658 20.42 15.00 10.48
N PHE A 659 19.49 14.04 10.58
CA PHE A 659 19.25 13.08 9.50
C PHE A 659 18.77 13.79 8.23
N LEU A 660 17.81 14.71 8.35
CA LEU A 660 17.25 15.45 7.22
C LEU A 660 18.31 16.31 6.52
N VAL A 661 19.18 16.98 7.28
CA VAL A 661 20.33 17.74 6.76
C VAL A 661 21.31 16.81 6.02
N SER A 662 21.60 15.64 6.57
CA SER A 662 22.50 14.66 5.95
C SER A 662 21.90 14.11 4.64
N ALA A 663 20.59 13.82 4.63
CA ALA A 663 19.87 13.39 3.43
C ALA A 663 19.89 14.47 2.33
N ALA A 664 19.69 15.73 2.71
CA ALA A 664 19.76 16.86 1.79
C ALA A 664 21.16 17.01 1.17
N ALA A 665 22.21 16.87 1.98
CA ALA A 665 23.59 16.90 1.51
C ALA A 665 23.95 15.69 0.63
N ALA A 666 23.40 14.50 0.95
CA ALA A 666 23.63 13.29 0.16
C ALA A 666 23.05 13.41 -1.26
N LEU A 667 21.91 14.07 -1.43
CA LEU A 667 21.29 14.32 -2.74
C LEU A 667 22.15 15.19 -3.68
N GLU A 668 23.08 15.98 -3.11
CA GLU A 668 24.00 16.85 -3.85
C GLU A 668 25.34 16.17 -4.17
N LYS A 669 25.61 14.98 -3.61
CA LYS A 669 26.79 14.19 -3.95
C LYS A 669 26.73 13.70 -5.39
N SER A 670 27.90 13.38 -5.94
CA SER A 670 27.97 12.75 -7.25
C SER A 670 27.36 11.34 -7.19
N PRO A 671 26.67 10.88 -8.26
CA PRO A 671 26.16 9.51 -8.32
C PRO A 671 27.23 8.44 -8.09
N GLU A 672 28.47 8.68 -8.53
CA GLU A 672 29.60 7.78 -8.35
C GLU A 672 29.98 7.64 -6.87
N GLU A 673 29.98 8.74 -6.12
CA GLU A 673 30.24 8.72 -4.66
C GLU A 673 29.15 7.93 -3.93
N ILE A 674 27.87 8.18 -4.24
CA ILE A 674 26.73 7.48 -3.62
C ILE A 674 26.82 5.98 -3.91
N ARG A 675 27.09 5.62 -5.17
CA ARG A 675 27.22 4.22 -5.60
C ARG A 675 28.35 3.50 -4.89
N ALA A 676 29.52 4.13 -4.83
CA ALA A 676 30.69 3.57 -4.16
C ALA A 676 30.47 3.44 -2.65
N ALA A 677 29.83 4.43 -2.02
CA ALA A 677 29.47 4.36 -0.61
C ALA A 677 28.46 3.25 -0.34
N ALA A 678 27.37 3.15 -1.12
CA ALA A 678 26.38 2.09 -0.98
C ALA A 678 26.97 0.69 -1.17
N ALA A 679 27.89 0.51 -2.14
CA ALA A 679 28.58 -0.76 -2.35
C ALA A 679 29.50 -1.14 -1.17
N ARG A 680 30.19 -0.16 -0.57
CA ARG A 680 30.99 -0.36 0.65
C ARG A 680 30.09 -0.73 1.83
N THR A 681 29.04 0.05 2.09
CA THR A 681 28.06 -0.22 3.15
C THR A 681 27.44 -1.60 2.98
N TYR A 682 27.07 -2.00 1.77
CA TYR A 682 26.54 -3.33 1.49
C TYR A 682 27.55 -4.43 1.88
N ARG A 683 28.81 -4.28 1.47
CA ARG A 683 29.86 -5.26 1.76
C ARG A 683 30.16 -5.36 3.25
N GLU A 684 30.21 -4.23 3.95
CA GLU A 684 30.42 -4.18 5.40
C GLU A 684 29.26 -4.86 6.16
N ILE A 685 28.02 -4.64 5.71
CA ILE A 685 26.84 -5.19 6.39
C ILE A 685 26.62 -6.68 6.09
N PHE A 686 26.74 -7.07 4.83
CA PHE A 686 26.36 -8.41 4.36
C PHE A 686 27.56 -9.33 4.07
N GLY A 687 28.79 -8.83 4.21
CA GLY A 687 30.03 -9.61 4.05
C GLY A 687 30.32 -10.06 2.62
N ARG A 688 29.65 -9.48 1.60
CA ARG A 688 29.67 -9.97 0.22
C ARG A 688 29.45 -8.83 -0.80
N PRO A 689 29.76 -9.01 -2.09
CA PRO A 689 29.48 -7.98 -3.10
C PRO A 689 27.98 -7.75 -3.31
N VAL A 690 27.65 -6.61 -3.90
CA VAL A 690 26.28 -6.25 -4.27
C VAL A 690 25.74 -7.22 -5.32
N PRO A 691 24.49 -7.72 -5.17
CA PRO A 691 23.91 -8.65 -6.12
C PRO A 691 23.79 -8.11 -7.54
N VAL A 692 24.24 -8.93 -8.50
CA VAL A 692 24.13 -8.65 -9.93
C VAL A 692 22.72 -8.97 -10.38
N LEU A 693 22.11 -8.03 -11.08
CA LEU A 693 20.79 -8.19 -11.69
C LEU A 693 20.93 -8.29 -13.20
N THR A 694 20.39 -9.36 -13.79
CA THR A 694 20.29 -9.51 -15.25
C THR A 694 18.84 -9.73 -15.65
N ARG A 695 18.43 -9.19 -16.81
CA ARG A 695 17.04 -9.22 -17.28
C ARG A 695 16.95 -9.76 -18.69
N THR A 696 16.02 -10.68 -18.90
CA THR A 696 15.61 -11.18 -20.22
C THR A 696 14.14 -10.86 -20.41
N VAL A 697 13.83 -9.93 -21.33
CA VAL A 697 12.44 -9.61 -21.68
C VAL A 697 11.85 -10.75 -22.51
N LEU A 698 10.70 -11.26 -22.07
CA LEU A 698 9.97 -12.30 -22.78
C LEU A 698 9.13 -11.64 -23.88
N ARG A 699 9.30 -12.10 -25.13
CA ARG A 699 8.61 -11.57 -26.32
C ARG A 699 7.30 -12.30 -26.63
#